data_AF-A0A934N9E6-F1
#
_entry.id   AF-A0A934N9E6-F1
#
_cell.length_a   1.000
_cell.length_b   1.000
_cell.length_c   1.000
_cell.angle_alpha   90.00
_cell.angle_beta   90.00
_cell.angle_gamma   90.00
#
_symmetry.space_group_name_H-M   'P 1'
#
loop_
_entity.id
_entity.type
_entity.pdbx_description
1 polymer ?
#
loop_
_entity_poly.entity_id
_entity_poly.type
_entity_poly.pdbx_seq_one_letter_code
_entity_poly.pdbx_strand_id
1 'polypeptide(L)'
;MSALSAPSVREPVYDCAQVVVVSGYVPGARVDVYAIPPGGRSAVLIGGGVSNSATGQVFGVDSSKVVANATIQATQSYGGNLSPPSPDVAVQSPLAITPPVLHAPLYECASCLEVDGVLAGSLAEAHAGAALLGQASGYGGAVEVGLSPALASGQSISARQVHCGTPSQPSPPVSVTGFRKGGEKKLPVLELGGPVYACQQYVSASGCTPGALVTLLANGVPVTKACAGGTSVTLWGPGPGFSEGASLTATQELCGAGGDPTLPITVVSAAEIPRPALRGPLYGGDTAVTSAMTVAGEVVEIRADGNTIGAGGAGGGDATLNVDPPLVAGQRVTVLVSLCDEKKESLPLVVSSRPDMVPPPAVEPPLFACATAVPVGGCLPGSRLRVFGSAGGATVLIGTARTFASGALVGVVGLLQAGWRITATQEVGGVESLPSPAVTVQPGPAPPKPRIQQPLYPCAACVQVLDVVPGARVDVYQDGLWIGGADAAAKSADVGVHPGLQPGSTITATQTVCGKVSGAATAKVVSKSPPLPPPRIGPAFAGDSYLAVDGLVPGAVVEVEETSVYRLVIGSACAESPRAGVWLSVPLFAGAVLQARQRLCEPSRPSSEVKVSEPQAWPLGPGQHGAGSVTVTDVPISDRVQWQEGQTNGVSFVRPAKNAAMIFYPATADGDATPVASGGPFPVVVYGHAKRFPQALLPDEAPCPGAPADTAHDYERVTGILSQLARWGFISIAPDLSWLTTAGVSDWAQVLQDALDYIAARNGDSSSRFHNQVMTSAPGAIGHSTSGYAASQLATRPGAAVAAVALIAPAAGSSTLNFLANLSPRPLMVFEGGEDVGPYGRSGDFYGAAAPPKVLVSIPGANHFGYYDDVCVLSDNTATISQADQQRIAEAYLVAFFRRRLQGAVEEEDYLDGVRPIEELEGFGITVTHM
;
A
#
# COMPACT_ATOMS: atom_id res chain seq x y z
N MET A 1 38.87 -0.27 -2.69
CA MET A 1 38.61 -1.10 -1.49
C MET A 1 37.11 -1.15 -1.34
N SER A 2 36.47 -2.32 -1.37
CA SER A 2 35.01 -2.39 -1.30
C SER A 2 34.57 -1.97 0.10
N ALA A 3 33.84 -0.86 0.21
CA ALA A 3 33.22 -0.44 1.46
C ALA A 3 32.16 -1.49 1.83
N LEU A 4 32.42 -2.27 2.89
CA LEU A 4 31.39 -3.14 3.46
C LEU A 4 30.28 -2.25 4.01
N SER A 5 29.03 -2.60 3.70
CA SER A 5 27.86 -1.92 4.27
C SER A 5 27.86 -2.08 5.78
N ALA A 6 27.47 -1.04 6.50
CA ALA A 6 27.09 -1.23 7.89
C ALA A 6 25.93 -2.26 7.94
N PRO A 7 25.99 -3.29 8.80
CA PRO A 7 24.87 -4.22 8.94
C PRO A 7 23.65 -3.48 9.53
N SER A 8 22.49 -4.13 9.56
CA SER A 8 21.27 -3.59 10.16
C SER A 8 20.86 -4.42 11.35
N VAL A 9 20.63 -3.79 12.51
CA VAL A 9 19.99 -4.42 13.66
C VAL A 9 18.47 -4.27 13.51
N ARG A 10 17.72 -5.36 13.62
CA ARG A 10 16.26 -5.34 13.51
C ARG A 10 15.64 -4.62 14.71
N GLU A 11 14.78 -3.65 14.41
CA GLU A 11 13.98 -2.92 15.39
C GLU A 11 12.55 -3.49 15.48
N PRO A 12 11.82 -3.25 16.59
CA PRO A 12 12.32 -2.71 17.86
C PRO A 12 13.13 -3.74 18.67
N VAL A 13 13.97 -3.26 19.59
CA VAL A 13 14.66 -4.06 20.61
C VAL A 13 14.18 -3.63 21.99
N TYR A 14 13.73 -4.58 22.82
CA TYR A 14 13.38 -4.28 24.22
C TYR A 14 14.48 -4.67 25.20
N ASP A 15 14.40 -4.13 26.41
CA ASP A 15 15.26 -4.49 27.52
C ASP A 15 15.22 -6.00 27.83
N CYS A 16 16.29 -6.49 28.46
CA CYS A 16 16.50 -7.90 28.79
C CYS A 16 16.63 -8.83 27.58
N ALA A 17 16.75 -8.31 26.35
CA ALA A 17 16.91 -9.18 25.20
C ALA A 17 18.18 -10.03 25.29
N GLN A 18 18.00 -11.33 25.07
CA GLN A 18 19.08 -12.32 25.03
C GLN A 18 19.64 -12.50 23.63
N VAL A 19 18.92 -12.03 22.63
CA VAL A 19 19.27 -12.14 21.22
C VAL A 19 18.88 -10.87 20.47
N VAL A 20 19.61 -10.57 19.39
CA VAL A 20 19.23 -9.57 18.38
C VAL A 20 19.30 -10.19 17.00
N VAL A 21 18.47 -9.71 16.07
CA VAL A 21 18.56 -10.09 14.65
C VAL A 21 19.38 -9.05 13.93
N VAL A 22 20.45 -9.47 13.27
CA VAL A 22 21.26 -8.60 12.42
C VAL A 22 21.12 -9.07 10.98
N SER A 23 21.13 -8.18 9.99
CA SER A 23 21.08 -8.47 8.55
C SER A 23 21.99 -7.55 7.74
N GLY A 24 22.04 -7.74 6.41
CA GLY A 24 22.80 -6.88 5.49
C GLY A 24 24.33 -7.08 5.53
N TYR A 25 24.80 -8.14 6.17
CA TYR A 25 26.22 -8.51 6.18
C TYR A 25 26.52 -9.56 5.11
N VAL A 26 27.79 -9.66 4.70
CA VAL A 26 28.27 -10.66 3.73
C VAL A 26 28.21 -12.06 4.35
N PRO A 27 27.76 -13.11 3.63
CA PRO A 27 27.71 -14.46 4.20
C PRO A 27 29.10 -14.95 4.62
N GLY A 28 29.22 -15.48 5.83
CA GLY A 28 30.52 -15.86 6.42
C GLY A 28 31.28 -14.72 7.09
N ALA A 29 30.75 -13.49 7.09
CA ALA A 29 31.32 -12.37 7.85
C ALA A 29 31.21 -12.61 9.36
N ARG A 30 32.21 -12.14 10.10
CA ARG A 30 32.13 -12.04 11.56
C ARG A 30 31.33 -10.80 11.92
N VAL A 31 30.22 -10.97 12.63
CA VAL A 31 29.36 -9.91 13.13
C VAL A 31 29.65 -9.69 14.61
N ASP A 32 29.90 -8.45 15.00
CA ASP A 32 30.04 -8.02 16.39
C ASP A 32 28.88 -7.09 16.75
N VAL A 33 28.28 -7.30 17.92
CA VAL A 33 27.14 -6.52 18.44
C VAL A 33 27.58 -5.76 19.68
N TYR A 34 27.28 -4.47 19.72
CA TYR A 34 27.67 -3.55 20.78
C TYR A 34 26.46 -2.90 21.43
N ALA A 35 26.57 -2.58 22.72
CA ALA A 35 25.66 -1.69 23.43
C ALA A 35 26.39 -0.41 23.89
N ILE A 36 25.75 0.73 23.72
CA ILE A 36 26.13 2.01 24.31
C ILE A 36 25.20 2.24 25.51
N PRO A 37 25.71 2.25 26.76
CA PRO A 37 24.88 2.44 27.94
C PRO A 37 24.19 3.81 27.97
N PRO A 38 23.06 3.96 28.68
CA PRO A 38 22.38 5.25 28.84
C PRO A 38 23.34 6.32 29.41
N GLY A 39 23.50 7.44 28.69
CA GLY A 39 24.43 8.52 29.07
C GLY A 39 25.92 8.18 28.92
N GLY A 40 26.26 6.98 28.46
CA GLY A 40 27.61 6.56 28.13
C GLY A 40 28.06 7.11 26.76
N ARG A 41 29.39 7.20 26.56
CA ARG A 41 29.99 7.63 25.28
C ARG A 41 30.73 6.52 24.55
N SER A 42 30.78 5.31 25.10
CA SER A 42 31.59 4.22 24.56
C SER A 42 30.76 2.96 24.37
N ALA A 43 30.85 2.38 23.18
CA ALA A 43 30.25 1.11 22.85
C ALA A 43 30.98 -0.05 23.54
N VAL A 44 30.24 -1.01 24.06
CA VAL A 44 30.72 -2.22 24.72
C VAL A 44 30.29 -3.43 23.90
N LEU A 45 31.21 -4.34 23.58
CA LEU A 45 30.88 -5.58 22.90
C LEU A 45 30.01 -6.47 23.81
N ILE A 46 28.83 -6.84 23.34
CA ILE A 46 27.85 -7.63 24.11
C ILE A 46 27.56 -8.99 23.49
N GLY A 47 27.95 -9.21 22.23
CA GLY A 47 27.66 -10.46 21.53
C GLY A 47 28.17 -10.44 20.10
N GLY A 48 27.87 -11.50 19.34
CA GLY A 48 28.30 -11.65 17.96
C GLY A 48 28.71 -13.08 17.61
N GLY A 49 29.12 -13.28 16.36
CA GLY A 49 29.49 -14.59 15.84
C GLY A 49 29.82 -14.56 14.35
N VAL A 50 30.19 -15.71 13.79
CA VAL A 50 30.32 -15.85 12.33
C VAL A 50 28.93 -16.07 11.75
N SER A 51 28.60 -15.31 10.73
CA SER A 51 27.33 -15.49 10.02
C SER A 51 27.34 -16.76 9.18
N ASN A 52 26.26 -17.52 9.25
CA ASN A 52 26.02 -18.70 8.41
C ASN A 52 24.85 -18.48 7.42
N SER A 53 24.19 -17.33 7.49
CA SER A 53 23.00 -16.98 6.73
C SER A 53 23.09 -15.59 6.13
N ALA A 54 22.70 -15.43 4.87
CA ALA A 54 22.58 -14.13 4.20
C ALA A 54 21.25 -13.37 4.46
N THR A 55 20.24 -14.00 5.09
CA THR A 55 18.88 -13.44 5.32
C THR A 55 18.76 -12.58 6.57
N GLY A 56 19.83 -12.51 7.34
CA GLY A 56 19.84 -12.06 8.72
C GLY A 56 19.78 -13.23 9.70
N GLN A 57 20.47 -13.07 10.82
CA GLN A 57 20.73 -14.13 11.78
C GLN A 57 20.52 -13.62 13.20
N VAL A 58 20.07 -14.54 14.05
CA VAL A 58 19.92 -14.33 15.49
C VAL A 58 21.30 -14.46 16.14
N PHE A 59 21.77 -13.41 16.81
CA PHE A 59 23.01 -13.39 17.59
C PHE A 59 22.71 -13.28 19.07
N GLY A 60 23.30 -14.17 19.87
CA GLY A 60 23.24 -14.08 21.33
C GLY A 60 23.96 -12.85 21.86
N VAL A 61 23.37 -12.20 22.86
CA VAL A 61 23.90 -10.99 23.51
C VAL A 61 23.81 -11.08 25.03
N ASP A 62 24.69 -10.35 25.73
CA ASP A 62 24.63 -10.15 27.17
C ASP A 62 23.43 -9.26 27.54
N SER A 63 22.32 -9.91 27.91
CA SER A 63 21.08 -9.26 28.34
C SER A 63 21.25 -8.25 29.49
N SER A 64 22.31 -8.34 30.30
CA SER A 64 22.57 -7.38 31.38
C SER A 64 22.99 -6.00 30.87
N LYS A 65 23.35 -5.89 29.58
CA LYS A 65 23.73 -4.66 28.88
C LYS A 65 22.65 -4.13 27.96
N VAL A 66 21.62 -4.93 27.68
CA VAL A 66 20.44 -4.53 26.89
C VAL A 66 19.41 -3.96 27.85
N VAL A 67 19.60 -2.71 28.25
CA VAL A 67 18.77 -2.00 29.23
C VAL A 67 18.08 -0.81 28.57
N ALA A 68 16.91 -0.41 29.06
CA ALA A 68 16.16 0.72 28.50
C ALA A 68 17.02 1.99 28.39
N ASN A 69 16.86 2.70 27.26
CA ASN A 69 17.64 3.87 26.82
C ASN A 69 19.11 3.58 26.46
N ALA A 70 19.55 2.32 26.44
CA ALA A 70 20.79 1.96 25.76
C ALA A 70 20.60 2.01 24.24
N THR A 71 21.70 2.01 23.49
CA THR A 71 21.68 1.91 22.03
C THR A 71 22.43 0.67 21.59
N ILE A 72 21.88 -0.09 20.63
CA ILE A 72 22.53 -1.24 20.02
C ILE A 72 23.08 -0.86 18.65
N GLN A 73 24.31 -1.30 18.38
CA GLN A 73 24.97 -1.22 17.07
C GLN A 73 25.55 -2.58 16.68
N ALA A 74 25.76 -2.80 15.39
CA ALA A 74 26.49 -3.95 14.90
C ALA A 74 27.53 -3.56 13.84
N THR A 75 28.61 -4.33 13.73
CA THR A 75 29.61 -4.22 12.66
C THR A 75 29.83 -5.58 12.02
N GLN A 76 30.26 -5.62 10.75
CA GLN A 76 30.73 -6.83 10.09
C GLN A 76 32.20 -6.75 9.72
N SER A 77 32.90 -7.87 9.80
CA SER A 77 34.26 -8.04 9.29
C SER A 77 34.32 -9.18 8.27
N TYR A 78 34.81 -8.90 7.06
CA TYR A 78 34.96 -9.87 6.00
C TYR A 78 36.16 -9.54 5.10
N GLY A 79 36.96 -10.55 4.76
CA GLY A 79 38.13 -10.38 3.87
C GLY A 79 39.15 -9.36 4.37
N GLY A 80 39.28 -9.17 5.69
CA GLY A 80 40.17 -8.17 6.30
C GLY A 80 39.62 -6.75 6.35
N ASN A 81 38.42 -6.50 5.82
CA ASN A 81 37.74 -5.21 5.91
C ASN A 81 36.73 -5.21 7.07
N LEU A 82 36.59 -4.07 7.75
CA LEU A 82 35.60 -3.81 8.79
C LEU A 82 34.61 -2.76 8.27
N SER A 83 33.31 -2.98 8.48
CA SER A 83 32.28 -1.99 8.15
C SER A 83 32.22 -0.85 9.18
N PRO A 84 31.61 0.30 8.83
CA PRO A 84 31.07 1.22 9.83
C PRO A 84 30.05 0.52 10.75
N PRO A 85 29.76 1.10 11.94
CA PRO A 85 28.67 0.63 12.79
C PRO A 85 27.32 0.85 12.10
N SER A 86 26.37 -0.04 12.38
CA SER A 86 24.97 0.12 11.99
C SER A 86 24.37 1.43 12.52
N PRO A 87 23.26 1.91 11.93
CA PRO A 87 22.43 2.91 12.58
C PRO A 87 22.07 2.50 14.01
N ASP A 88 21.93 3.51 14.87
CA ASP A 88 21.60 3.35 16.28
C ASP A 88 20.21 2.77 16.48
N VAL A 89 20.11 1.67 17.22
CA VAL A 89 18.83 1.09 17.65
C VAL A 89 18.62 1.32 19.14
N ALA A 90 17.64 2.15 19.49
CA ALA A 90 17.31 2.41 20.89
C ALA A 90 16.66 1.20 21.54
N VAL A 91 17.16 0.81 22.72
CA VAL A 91 16.53 -0.16 23.61
C VAL A 91 15.45 0.53 24.41
N GLN A 92 14.27 -0.07 24.47
CA GLN A 92 13.08 0.47 25.14
C GLN A 92 12.46 -0.58 26.07
N SER A 93 11.53 -0.18 26.92
CA SER A 93 10.68 -1.13 27.66
C SER A 93 9.34 -1.28 26.94
N PRO A 94 8.73 -2.48 26.89
CA PRO A 94 7.46 -2.68 26.22
C PRO A 94 6.30 -2.02 26.99
N LEU A 95 5.25 -1.58 26.28
CA LEU A 95 4.06 -1.01 26.91
C LEU A 95 3.30 -2.00 27.80
N ALA A 96 3.31 -3.28 27.40
CA ALA A 96 2.71 -4.37 28.14
C ALA A 96 3.35 -5.70 27.76
N ILE A 97 3.33 -6.66 28.69
CA ILE A 97 3.72 -8.05 28.43
C ILE A 97 2.44 -8.84 28.13
N THR A 98 2.08 -8.91 26.85
CA THR A 98 0.81 -9.52 26.41
C THR A 98 0.92 -11.04 26.33
N PRO A 99 -0.19 -11.79 26.50
CA PRO A 99 -0.20 -13.21 26.18
C PRO A 99 0.21 -13.43 24.72
N PRO A 100 1.08 -14.41 24.42
CA PRO A 100 1.35 -14.80 23.04
C PRO A 100 0.15 -15.55 22.45
N VAL A 101 0.20 -15.82 21.15
CA VAL A 101 -0.81 -16.58 20.41
C VAL A 101 -0.25 -17.96 20.04
N LEU A 102 -1.08 -18.99 20.24
CA LEU A 102 -0.88 -20.31 19.68
C LEU A 102 -1.94 -20.53 18.59
N HIS A 103 -1.49 -20.91 17.40
CA HIS A 103 -2.37 -21.19 16.28
C HIS A 103 -2.76 -22.68 16.27
N ALA A 104 -4.04 -22.96 16.07
CA ALA A 104 -4.52 -24.32 15.84
C ALA A 104 -4.43 -24.66 14.33
N PRO A 105 -4.32 -25.94 13.95
CA PRO A 105 -4.26 -27.12 14.82
C PRO A 105 -2.86 -27.40 15.39
N LEU A 106 -2.81 -27.97 16.61
CA LEU A 106 -1.63 -28.64 17.14
C LEU A 106 -1.82 -30.16 17.01
N TYR A 107 -0.85 -30.87 16.47
CA TYR A 107 -0.92 -32.32 16.28
C TYR A 107 -0.09 -33.09 17.31
N GLU A 108 -0.54 -34.30 17.64
CA GLU A 108 0.27 -35.24 18.42
C GLU A 108 1.62 -35.53 17.70
N CYS A 109 2.64 -35.91 18.45
CA CYS A 109 4.04 -36.13 18.02
C CYS A 109 4.78 -34.89 17.48
N ALA A 110 4.15 -33.72 17.41
CA ALA A 110 4.85 -32.49 17.06
C ALA A 110 6.01 -32.24 18.02
N SER A 111 7.21 -32.02 17.47
CA SER A 111 8.45 -31.74 18.21
C SER A 111 8.81 -30.25 18.22
N CYS A 112 8.00 -29.42 17.56
CA CYS A 112 8.04 -27.97 17.65
C CYS A 112 6.63 -27.41 17.50
N LEU A 113 6.46 -26.14 17.86
CA LEU A 113 5.29 -25.34 17.51
C LEU A 113 5.72 -23.88 17.30
N GLU A 114 4.89 -23.12 16.61
CA GLU A 114 5.07 -21.67 16.47
C GLU A 114 4.31 -20.93 17.58
N VAL A 115 4.99 -19.99 18.25
CA VAL A 115 4.41 -19.07 19.23
C VAL A 115 4.50 -17.66 18.67
N ASP A 116 3.36 -17.02 18.47
CA ASP A 116 3.27 -15.71 17.84
C ASP A 116 3.01 -14.57 18.85
N GLY A 117 3.27 -13.33 18.46
CA GLY A 117 3.13 -12.16 19.33
C GLY A 117 4.16 -12.11 20.47
N VAL A 118 5.33 -12.73 20.30
CA VAL A 118 6.42 -12.69 21.29
C VAL A 118 7.19 -11.38 21.15
N LEU A 119 7.43 -10.69 22.27
CA LEU A 119 8.22 -9.45 22.27
C LEU A 119 9.71 -9.76 22.00
N ALA A 120 10.38 -8.86 21.26
CA ALA A 120 11.82 -8.91 21.04
C ALA A 120 12.58 -8.65 22.36
N GLY A 121 12.96 -9.72 23.03
CA GLY A 121 13.63 -9.71 24.33
C GLY A 121 12.93 -10.49 25.44
N SER A 122 11.79 -11.12 25.14
CA SER A 122 11.15 -12.08 26.04
C SER A 122 11.62 -13.51 25.78
N LEU A 123 11.37 -14.42 26.72
CA LEU A 123 11.46 -15.87 26.53
C LEU A 123 10.05 -16.43 26.27
N ALA A 124 9.82 -17.03 25.10
CA ALA A 124 8.59 -17.77 24.82
C ALA A 124 8.67 -19.15 25.49
N GLU A 125 7.62 -19.54 26.19
CA GLU A 125 7.50 -20.82 26.87
C GLU A 125 6.22 -21.54 26.45
N ALA A 126 6.33 -22.82 26.07
CA ALA A 126 5.19 -23.69 25.78
C ALA A 126 4.96 -24.67 26.93
N HIS A 127 3.71 -24.78 27.39
CA HIS A 127 3.33 -25.55 28.58
C HIS A 127 2.19 -26.53 28.31
N ALA A 128 2.26 -27.71 28.92
CA ALA A 128 1.13 -28.63 29.10
C ALA A 128 0.70 -28.62 30.58
N GLY A 129 -0.33 -27.84 30.90
CA GLY A 129 -0.69 -27.56 32.29
C GLY A 129 0.45 -26.81 33.00
N ALA A 130 1.04 -27.41 34.04
CA ALA A 130 2.18 -26.84 34.77
C ALA A 130 3.55 -27.28 34.23
N ALA A 131 3.60 -28.21 33.27
CA ALA A 131 4.85 -28.74 32.74
C ALA A 131 5.35 -27.90 31.56
N LEU A 132 6.57 -27.36 31.68
CA LEU A 132 7.28 -26.71 30.57
C LEU A 132 7.71 -27.78 29.56
N LEU A 133 7.28 -27.63 28.31
CA LEU A 133 7.66 -28.51 27.21
C LEU A 133 8.85 -27.96 26.42
N GLY A 134 8.97 -26.64 26.34
CA GLY A 134 9.97 -25.99 25.50
C GLY A 134 10.00 -24.48 25.70
N GLN A 135 11.13 -23.89 25.32
CA GLN A 135 11.30 -22.44 25.37
C GLN A 135 12.22 -21.95 24.25
N ALA A 136 12.03 -20.71 23.80
CA ALA A 136 12.88 -20.06 22.80
C ALA A 136 12.96 -18.55 23.04
N SER A 137 14.10 -17.94 22.70
CA SER A 137 14.28 -16.50 22.83
C SER A 137 13.47 -15.75 21.76
N GLY A 138 12.69 -14.78 22.22
CA GLY A 138 11.91 -13.86 21.41
C GLY A 138 12.76 -12.84 20.69
N TYR A 139 12.62 -12.78 19.38
CA TYR A 139 13.24 -11.76 18.53
C TYR A 139 12.22 -10.88 17.79
N GLY A 140 10.97 -10.88 18.27
CA GLY A 140 9.85 -10.11 17.74
C GLY A 140 9.01 -10.90 16.74
N GLY A 141 7.71 -11.05 17.02
CA GLY A 141 6.75 -11.77 16.17
C GLY A 141 6.64 -13.26 16.51
N ALA A 142 6.63 -14.10 15.48
CA ALA A 142 6.55 -15.55 15.59
C ALA A 142 7.92 -16.19 15.89
N VAL A 143 7.92 -17.17 16.81
CA VAL A 143 9.11 -17.91 17.22
C VAL A 143 8.81 -19.40 17.26
N GLU A 144 9.67 -20.20 16.64
CA GLU A 144 9.60 -21.65 16.75
C GLU A 144 10.15 -22.12 18.10
N VAL A 145 9.32 -22.85 18.85
CA VAL A 145 9.67 -23.45 20.13
C VAL A 145 9.82 -24.95 19.95
N GLY A 146 11.05 -25.46 20.10
CA GLY A 146 11.31 -26.90 20.17
C GLY A 146 10.76 -27.52 21.45
N LEU A 147 10.14 -28.69 21.34
CA LEU A 147 9.39 -29.36 22.41
C LEU A 147 10.08 -30.66 22.85
N SER A 148 10.18 -30.85 24.17
CA SER A 148 10.65 -32.07 24.80
C SER A 148 9.92 -32.30 26.13
N PRO A 149 9.06 -33.33 26.24
CA PRO A 149 8.70 -34.30 25.20
C PRO A 149 7.84 -33.69 24.08
N ALA A 150 7.73 -34.42 22.96
CA ALA A 150 6.78 -34.09 21.88
C ALA A 150 5.32 -34.15 22.36
N LEU A 151 4.43 -33.48 21.64
CA LEU A 151 3.00 -33.38 22.01
C LEU A 151 2.30 -34.74 22.03
N ALA A 152 1.35 -34.91 22.95
CA ALA A 152 0.51 -36.09 23.06
C ALA A 152 -0.97 -35.75 22.83
N SER A 153 -1.71 -36.66 22.19
CA SER A 153 -3.14 -36.48 21.88
C SER A 153 -3.97 -36.12 23.11
N GLY A 154 -4.85 -35.13 22.98
CA GLY A 154 -5.73 -34.66 24.05
C GLY A 154 -5.03 -33.78 25.10
N GLN A 155 -3.73 -33.51 24.98
CA GLN A 155 -3.10 -32.47 25.79
C GLN A 155 -3.70 -31.10 25.50
N SER A 156 -3.67 -30.24 26.49
CA SER A 156 -4.08 -28.84 26.38
C SER A 156 -2.83 -27.98 26.51
N ILE A 157 -2.43 -27.31 25.43
CA ILE A 157 -1.20 -26.54 25.35
C ILE A 157 -1.50 -25.07 25.46
N SER A 158 -0.75 -24.37 26.30
CA SER A 158 -0.78 -22.91 26.40
C SER A 158 0.64 -22.36 26.26
N ALA A 159 0.79 -21.19 25.67
CA ALA A 159 2.06 -20.48 25.64
C ALA A 159 2.01 -19.27 26.58
N ARG A 160 3.16 -18.88 27.11
CA ARG A 160 3.34 -17.58 27.77
C ARG A 160 4.71 -17.03 27.39
N GLN A 161 4.88 -15.72 27.52
CA GLN A 161 6.20 -15.10 27.43
C GLN A 161 6.65 -14.53 28.79
N VAL A 162 7.95 -14.61 29.06
CA VAL A 162 8.60 -14.05 30.26
C VAL A 162 9.52 -12.91 29.83
N HIS A 163 9.23 -11.71 30.28
CA HIS A 163 9.99 -10.51 29.94
C HIS A 163 10.62 -9.92 31.21
N CYS A 164 11.95 -9.75 31.24
CA CYS A 164 12.68 -9.30 32.43
C CYS A 164 12.29 -10.05 33.73
N GLY A 165 12.05 -11.37 33.63
CA GLY A 165 11.62 -12.21 34.76
C GLY A 165 10.12 -12.13 35.11
N THR A 166 9.35 -11.26 34.44
CA THR A 166 7.90 -11.12 34.65
C THR A 166 7.13 -11.94 33.61
N PRO A 167 6.34 -12.94 34.01
CA PRO A 167 5.52 -13.71 33.09
C PRO A 167 4.26 -12.93 32.66
N SER A 168 3.87 -13.09 31.40
CA SER A 168 2.53 -12.75 30.90
C SER A 168 1.45 -13.71 31.43
N GLN A 169 0.18 -13.34 31.22
CA GLN A 169 -0.91 -14.33 31.30
C GLN A 169 -0.73 -15.39 30.19
N PRO A 170 -1.10 -16.65 30.44
CA PRO A 170 -1.06 -17.68 29.39
C PRO A 170 -2.01 -17.35 28.24
N SER A 171 -1.66 -17.82 27.04
CA SER A 171 -2.54 -17.85 25.88
C SER A 171 -3.79 -18.69 26.20
N PRO A 172 -4.91 -18.47 25.46
CA PRO A 172 -5.97 -19.47 25.41
C PRO A 172 -5.38 -20.85 25.07
N PRO A 173 -5.81 -21.92 25.76
CA PRO A 173 -5.26 -23.24 25.51
C PRO A 173 -5.74 -23.81 24.18
N VAL A 174 -4.83 -24.45 23.44
CA VAL A 174 -5.11 -25.19 22.21
C VAL A 174 -5.02 -26.69 22.49
N SER A 175 -6.05 -27.43 22.10
CA SER A 175 -6.08 -28.89 22.27
C SER A 175 -5.26 -29.59 21.19
N VAL A 176 -4.44 -30.55 21.61
CA VAL A 176 -3.67 -31.40 20.70
C VAL A 176 -4.60 -32.41 20.04
N THR A 177 -4.70 -32.30 18.72
CA THR A 177 -5.49 -33.19 17.88
C THR A 177 -4.73 -34.48 17.64
N GLY A 178 -5.40 -35.62 17.84
CA GLY A 178 -4.85 -36.92 17.45
C GLY A 178 -4.80 -37.02 15.93
N PHE A 179 -3.60 -37.06 15.37
CA PHE A 179 -3.37 -37.22 13.94
C PHE A 179 -4.03 -38.51 13.40
N ARG A 180 -4.01 -39.60 14.20
CA ARG A 180 -4.56 -40.91 13.79
C ARG A 180 -6.08 -41.02 13.81
N LYS A 181 -6.82 -40.05 14.38
CA LYS A 181 -8.30 -40.10 14.44
C LYS A 181 -9.00 -39.76 13.12
N GLY A 182 -8.27 -39.26 12.11
CA GLY A 182 -8.79 -38.92 10.78
C GLY A 182 -8.68 -40.00 9.70
N GLY A 183 -8.05 -41.15 9.98
CA GLY A 183 -7.93 -42.27 9.02
C GLY A 183 -6.85 -42.13 7.95
N GLU A 184 -6.26 -40.94 7.74
CA GLU A 184 -5.14 -40.75 6.81
C GLU A 184 -3.81 -41.18 7.44
N LYS A 185 -3.15 -42.16 6.81
CA LYS A 185 -1.81 -42.64 7.18
C LYS A 185 -0.68 -41.93 6.41
N LYS A 186 -1.01 -40.91 5.62
CA LYS A 186 -0.09 -40.28 4.66
C LYS A 186 -0.23 -38.77 4.73
N LEU A 187 0.89 -38.08 4.90
CA LEU A 187 0.92 -36.62 4.88
C LEU A 187 0.80 -36.08 3.45
N PRO A 188 0.29 -34.85 3.27
CA PRO A 188 0.28 -34.21 1.96
C PRO A 188 1.70 -34.08 1.41
N VAL A 189 1.82 -34.07 0.08
CA VAL A 189 3.09 -33.78 -0.58
C VAL A 189 3.35 -32.28 -0.42
N LEU A 190 4.51 -31.92 0.13
CA LEU A 190 4.96 -30.53 0.22
C LEU A 190 5.53 -30.08 -1.12
N GLU A 191 5.75 -28.77 -1.29
CA GLU A 191 6.36 -28.20 -2.48
C GLU A 191 7.70 -27.56 -2.12
N LEU A 192 8.72 -27.77 -2.96
CA LEU A 192 9.99 -27.05 -2.86
C LEU A 192 9.93 -25.81 -3.76
N GLY A 193 10.39 -24.66 -3.26
CA GLY A 193 10.53 -23.45 -4.05
C GLY A 193 11.62 -23.60 -5.11
N GLY A 194 11.31 -23.27 -6.36
CA GLY A 194 12.26 -23.28 -7.46
C GLY A 194 12.09 -22.08 -8.40
N PRO A 195 13.03 -21.85 -9.34
CA PRO A 195 14.26 -22.62 -9.57
C PRO A 195 15.27 -22.52 -8.41
N VAL A 196 16.17 -23.51 -8.28
CA VAL A 196 17.27 -23.53 -7.31
C VAL A 196 18.58 -23.48 -8.05
N TYR A 197 19.47 -22.56 -7.69
CA TYR A 197 20.74 -22.31 -8.39
C TYR A 197 21.93 -22.95 -7.67
N ALA A 198 23.00 -23.25 -8.42
CA ALA A 198 24.26 -23.65 -7.83
C ALA A 198 24.79 -22.58 -6.83
N CYS A 199 25.42 -23.03 -5.75
CA CYS A 199 25.84 -22.24 -4.58
C CYS A 199 24.72 -21.57 -3.77
N GLN A 200 23.45 -21.72 -4.15
CA GLN A 200 22.35 -21.24 -3.33
C GLN A 200 22.35 -21.93 -1.95
N GLN A 201 22.21 -21.16 -0.87
CA GLN A 201 22.45 -21.65 0.49
C GLN A 201 21.28 -22.43 1.10
N TYR A 202 20.05 -22.18 0.66
CA TYR A 202 18.86 -22.86 1.17
C TYR A 202 17.72 -22.84 0.15
N VAL A 203 16.73 -23.70 0.38
CA VAL A 203 15.47 -23.72 -0.37
C VAL A 203 14.30 -23.64 0.61
N SER A 204 13.23 -22.94 0.24
CA SER A 204 11.99 -22.94 1.02
C SER A 204 11.14 -24.17 0.66
N ALA A 205 10.48 -24.74 1.66
CA ALA A 205 9.41 -25.71 1.48
C ALA A 205 8.08 -25.08 1.91
N SER A 206 7.02 -25.30 1.15
CA SER A 206 5.63 -24.91 1.46
C SER A 206 4.71 -26.14 1.49
N GLY A 207 3.53 -26.02 2.08
CA GLY A 207 2.64 -27.17 2.29
C GLY A 207 3.12 -28.14 3.38
N CYS A 208 3.92 -27.62 4.32
CA CYS A 208 4.34 -28.39 5.49
C CYS A 208 3.16 -28.60 6.43
N THR A 209 3.07 -29.77 7.05
CA THR A 209 2.12 -30.04 8.13
C THR A 209 2.70 -29.47 9.42
N PRO A 210 1.98 -28.60 10.16
CA PRO A 210 2.48 -28.02 11.40
C PRO A 210 2.98 -29.10 12.39
N GLY A 211 4.18 -28.91 12.93
CA GLY A 211 4.88 -29.81 13.82
C GLY A 211 5.59 -31.00 13.15
N ALA A 212 5.47 -31.18 11.83
CA ALA A 212 6.12 -32.27 11.11
C ALA A 212 7.63 -32.04 10.94
N LEU A 213 8.39 -33.14 10.92
CA LEU A 213 9.81 -33.11 10.59
C LEU A 213 9.98 -33.17 9.07
N VAL A 214 10.50 -32.10 8.49
CA VAL A 214 10.80 -32.00 7.07
C VAL A 214 12.26 -32.37 6.82
N THR A 215 12.50 -33.30 5.90
CA THR A 215 13.84 -33.75 5.49
C THR A 215 14.09 -33.36 4.04
N LEU A 216 15.13 -32.56 3.82
CA LEU A 216 15.67 -32.27 2.49
C LEU A 216 16.66 -33.37 2.09
N LEU A 217 16.54 -33.87 0.87
CA LEU A 217 17.47 -34.82 0.26
C LEU A 217 18.08 -34.24 -1.02
N ALA A 218 19.39 -34.39 -1.18
CA ALA A 218 20.10 -34.12 -2.42
C ALA A 218 20.65 -35.44 -2.98
N ASN A 219 20.28 -35.77 -4.23
CA ASN A 219 20.64 -37.03 -4.88
C ASN A 219 20.26 -38.27 -4.03
N GLY A 220 19.12 -38.19 -3.32
CA GLY A 220 18.64 -39.24 -2.42
C GLY A 220 19.33 -39.31 -1.04
N VAL A 221 20.28 -38.42 -0.76
CA VAL A 221 20.99 -38.36 0.53
C VAL A 221 20.42 -37.22 1.39
N PRO A 222 20.06 -37.46 2.67
CA PRO A 222 19.59 -36.42 3.57
C PRO A 222 20.65 -35.31 3.77
N VAL A 223 20.25 -34.06 3.58
CA VAL A 223 21.08 -32.86 3.75
C VAL A 223 20.77 -32.18 5.08
N THR A 224 19.50 -31.85 5.28
CA THR A 224 19.01 -31.10 6.45
C THR A 224 17.68 -31.67 6.91
N LYS A 225 17.45 -31.59 8.23
CA LYS A 225 16.15 -31.83 8.86
C LYS A 225 15.75 -30.57 9.62
N ALA A 226 14.51 -30.14 9.43
CA ALA A 226 13.94 -29.01 10.14
C ALA A 226 12.52 -29.37 10.59
N CYS A 227 12.13 -28.94 11.78
CA CYS A 227 10.73 -29.01 12.17
C CYS A 227 9.99 -27.85 11.49
N ALA A 228 8.75 -28.08 11.04
CA ALA A 228 7.93 -27.02 10.47
C ALA A 228 6.93 -26.55 11.54
N GLY A 229 7.22 -25.43 12.22
CA GLY A 229 6.26 -24.82 13.16
C GLY A 229 4.92 -24.42 12.51
N GLY A 230 4.93 -24.14 11.20
CA GLY A 230 3.76 -23.78 10.40
C GLY A 230 3.72 -24.49 9.03
N THR A 231 3.23 -23.81 7.99
CA THR A 231 3.06 -24.37 6.62
C THR A 231 4.27 -24.22 5.73
N SER A 232 5.32 -23.55 6.20
CA SER A 232 6.56 -23.40 5.46
C SER A 232 7.76 -23.58 6.38
N VAL A 233 8.88 -23.98 5.79
CA VAL A 233 10.15 -24.12 6.49
C VAL A 233 11.32 -23.85 5.54
N THR A 234 12.37 -23.23 6.08
CA THR A 234 13.63 -23.04 5.36
C THR A 234 14.51 -24.27 5.54
N LEU A 235 14.94 -24.88 4.43
CA LEU A 235 15.79 -26.05 4.41
C LEU A 235 17.19 -25.69 3.92
N TRP A 236 18.15 -25.72 4.84
CA TRP A 236 19.55 -25.38 4.57
C TRP A 236 20.23 -26.42 3.67
N GLY A 237 20.99 -25.93 2.70
CA GLY A 237 21.90 -26.74 1.89
C GLY A 237 23.18 -27.12 2.63
N PRO A 238 24.10 -27.85 1.98
CA PRO A 238 25.41 -28.15 2.56
C PRO A 238 26.29 -26.89 2.66
N GLY A 239 27.42 -26.98 3.37
CA GLY A 239 28.31 -25.85 3.70
C GLY A 239 28.80 -24.91 2.57
N PRO A 240 28.85 -25.30 1.28
CA PRO A 240 29.09 -24.38 0.16
C PRO A 240 27.83 -24.03 -0.68
N GLY A 241 26.64 -24.41 -0.23
CA GLY A 241 25.40 -24.34 -1.01
C GLY A 241 25.19 -25.55 -1.93
N PHE A 242 24.11 -25.54 -2.71
CA PHE A 242 23.76 -26.67 -3.59
C PHE A 242 24.70 -26.79 -4.79
N SER A 243 24.93 -28.03 -5.26
CA SER A 243 25.76 -28.31 -6.44
C SER A 243 24.91 -28.37 -7.71
N GLU A 244 25.41 -27.81 -8.82
CA GLU A 244 24.76 -27.89 -10.14
C GLU A 244 24.42 -29.35 -10.52
N GLY A 245 23.23 -29.56 -11.08
CA GLY A 245 22.73 -30.87 -11.49
C GLY A 245 22.24 -31.77 -10.36
N ALA A 246 22.40 -31.37 -9.09
CA ALA A 246 21.85 -32.14 -7.96
C ALA A 246 20.32 -32.22 -8.06
N SER A 247 19.77 -33.39 -7.76
CA SER A 247 18.33 -33.61 -7.68
C SER A 247 17.87 -33.42 -6.24
N LEU A 248 17.10 -32.36 -6.00
CA LEU A 248 16.53 -32.03 -4.69
C LEU A 248 15.13 -32.61 -4.56
N THR A 249 14.90 -33.32 -3.48
CA THR A 249 13.57 -33.77 -3.06
C THR A 249 13.40 -33.50 -1.58
N ALA A 250 12.17 -33.36 -1.12
CA ALA A 250 11.90 -33.27 0.31
C ALA A 250 10.72 -34.15 0.72
N THR A 251 10.74 -34.57 1.98
CA THR A 251 9.71 -35.40 2.60
C THR A 251 9.34 -34.81 3.94
N GLN A 252 8.12 -35.08 4.42
CA GLN A 252 7.70 -34.74 5.77
C GLN A 252 7.21 -35.97 6.52
N GLU A 253 7.42 -36.01 7.83
CA GLU A 253 6.98 -37.09 8.71
C GLU A 253 6.38 -36.54 10.02
N LEU A 254 5.28 -37.13 10.46
CA LEU A 254 4.63 -36.85 11.74
C LEU A 254 3.99 -38.13 12.27
N CYS A 255 4.26 -38.49 13.53
CA CYS A 255 3.72 -39.72 14.16
C CYS A 255 4.01 -41.06 13.43
N GLY A 256 5.11 -41.13 12.69
CA GLY A 256 5.44 -42.27 11.84
C GLY A 256 4.62 -42.34 10.54
N ALA A 257 3.77 -41.35 10.27
CA ALA A 257 3.15 -41.16 8.97
C ALA A 257 4.07 -40.29 8.11
N GLY A 258 4.53 -40.82 6.98
CA GLY A 258 5.31 -40.09 6.00
C GLY A 258 4.44 -39.54 4.87
N GLY A 259 4.88 -38.44 4.26
CA GLY A 259 4.41 -37.99 2.94
C GLY A 259 5.22 -38.62 1.81
N ASP A 260 4.67 -38.62 0.58
CA ASP A 260 5.50 -38.92 -0.59
C ASP A 260 6.57 -37.82 -0.76
N PRO A 261 7.73 -38.15 -1.34
CA PRO A 261 8.69 -37.14 -1.77
C PRO A 261 8.06 -36.14 -2.74
N THR A 262 8.53 -34.90 -2.68
CA THR A 262 8.24 -33.90 -3.71
C THR A 262 8.66 -34.39 -5.09
N LEU A 263 8.11 -33.77 -6.14
CA LEU A 263 8.75 -33.87 -7.46
C LEU A 263 10.20 -33.37 -7.36
N PRO A 264 11.16 -34.04 -8.03
CA PRO A 264 12.54 -33.64 -7.98
C PRO A 264 12.75 -32.30 -8.69
N ILE A 265 13.45 -31.38 -8.03
CA ILE A 265 13.95 -30.14 -8.64
C ILE A 265 15.43 -30.33 -8.95
N THR A 266 15.82 -30.10 -10.19
CA THR A 266 17.24 -30.08 -10.57
C THR A 266 17.82 -28.71 -10.27
N VAL A 267 18.96 -28.69 -9.57
CA VAL A 267 19.73 -27.47 -9.35
C VAL A 267 20.31 -26.99 -10.68
N VAL A 268 19.92 -25.80 -11.10
CA VAL A 268 20.36 -25.20 -12.37
C VAL A 268 21.69 -24.45 -12.19
N SER A 269 22.34 -24.11 -13.31
CA SER A 269 23.62 -23.40 -13.27
C SER A 269 23.48 -22.01 -12.67
N ALA A 270 24.50 -21.55 -11.94
CA ALA A 270 24.56 -20.17 -11.44
C ALA A 270 24.59 -19.13 -12.58
N ALA A 271 24.94 -19.53 -13.82
CA ALA A 271 24.91 -18.62 -14.96
C ALA A 271 23.48 -18.14 -15.31
N GLU A 272 22.48 -18.87 -14.83
CA GLU A 272 21.04 -18.60 -15.02
C GLU A 272 20.42 -17.77 -13.88
N ILE A 273 21.20 -17.30 -12.90
CA ILE A 273 20.66 -16.41 -11.86
C ILE A 273 19.99 -15.20 -12.49
N PRO A 274 18.88 -14.72 -11.91
CA PRO A 274 18.17 -13.56 -12.42
C PRO A 274 19.08 -12.32 -12.39
N ARG A 275 18.83 -11.38 -13.31
CA ARG A 275 19.46 -10.06 -13.21
C ARG A 275 18.82 -9.32 -12.04
N PRO A 276 19.58 -8.76 -11.07
CA PRO A 276 18.99 -8.06 -9.94
C PRO A 276 18.30 -6.78 -10.40
N ALA A 277 17.44 -6.24 -9.54
CA ALA A 277 16.80 -4.95 -9.74
C ALA A 277 16.90 -4.07 -8.52
N LEU A 278 16.70 -2.76 -8.72
CA LEU A 278 16.58 -1.76 -7.67
C LEU A 278 15.10 -1.51 -7.39
N ARG A 279 14.70 -1.51 -6.12
CA ARG A 279 13.41 -0.96 -5.71
C ARG A 279 13.52 0.56 -5.64
N GLY A 280 12.69 1.25 -6.42
CA GLY A 280 12.63 2.71 -6.49
C GLY A 280 11.28 3.26 -6.02
N PRO A 281 11.13 4.60 -5.99
CA PRO A 281 12.14 5.62 -6.29
C PRO A 281 13.27 5.66 -5.23
N LEU A 282 14.42 6.23 -5.61
CA LEU A 282 15.51 6.57 -4.68
C LEU A 282 15.56 8.10 -4.55
N TYR A 283 15.83 8.60 -3.35
CA TYR A 283 15.91 10.02 -3.06
C TYR A 283 17.30 10.45 -2.62
N GLY A 284 17.68 11.68 -2.94
CA GLY A 284 18.86 12.30 -2.35
C GLY A 284 18.77 12.26 -0.82
N GLY A 285 19.83 11.81 -0.16
CA GLY A 285 19.91 11.62 1.29
C GLY A 285 19.55 10.20 1.76
N ASP A 286 19.09 9.30 0.89
CA ASP A 286 18.84 7.92 1.28
C ASP A 286 20.13 7.24 1.76
N THR A 287 20.01 6.53 2.89
CA THR A 287 21.11 5.81 3.55
C THR A 287 21.03 4.30 3.37
N ALA A 288 20.00 3.81 2.67
CA ALA A 288 19.82 2.40 2.39
C ALA A 288 19.16 2.15 1.03
N VAL A 289 19.64 1.14 0.33
CA VAL A 289 19.17 0.73 -1.00
C VAL A 289 18.65 -0.70 -0.93
N THR A 290 17.49 -0.94 -1.54
CA THR A 290 16.87 -2.27 -1.59
C THR A 290 17.04 -2.86 -2.98
N SER A 291 17.78 -3.97 -3.06
CA SER A 291 17.85 -4.80 -4.25
C SER A 291 16.72 -5.83 -4.21
N ALA A 292 16.06 -6.06 -5.34
CA ALA A 292 15.08 -7.11 -5.53
C ALA A 292 15.64 -8.23 -6.42
N MET A 293 14.96 -9.38 -6.38
CA MET A 293 15.29 -10.57 -7.17
C MET A 293 16.68 -11.13 -6.91
N THR A 294 17.14 -11.02 -5.67
CA THR A 294 18.36 -11.67 -5.22
C THR A 294 18.14 -13.18 -5.03
N VAL A 295 19.23 -13.93 -5.00
CA VAL A 295 19.27 -15.37 -4.69
C VAL A 295 19.96 -15.59 -3.34
N ALA A 296 19.46 -16.56 -2.57
CA ALA A 296 20.00 -16.86 -1.24
C ALA A 296 21.49 -17.25 -1.30
N GLY A 297 22.34 -16.44 -0.67
CA GLY A 297 23.79 -16.63 -0.65
C GLY A 297 24.57 -15.66 -1.53
N GLU A 298 23.88 -14.80 -2.28
CA GLU A 298 24.54 -13.75 -3.07
C GLU A 298 25.29 -12.74 -2.22
N VAL A 299 26.41 -12.27 -2.75
CA VAL A 299 27.02 -11.01 -2.32
C VAL A 299 26.47 -9.89 -3.20
N VAL A 300 25.95 -8.84 -2.57
CA VAL A 300 25.33 -7.69 -3.23
C VAL A 300 26.24 -6.48 -3.06
N GLU A 301 26.65 -5.86 -4.16
CA GLU A 301 27.36 -4.58 -4.20
C GLU A 301 26.45 -3.49 -4.74
N ILE A 302 26.28 -2.40 -3.98
CA ILE A 302 25.57 -1.20 -4.43
C ILE A 302 26.60 -0.22 -4.99
N ARG A 303 26.36 0.28 -6.21
CA ARG A 303 27.25 1.22 -6.89
C ARG A 303 26.54 2.52 -7.25
N ALA A 304 27.17 3.66 -7.02
CA ALA A 304 26.73 4.97 -7.50
C ALA A 304 27.77 5.53 -8.47
N ASP A 305 27.32 5.88 -9.68
CA ASP A 305 28.17 6.36 -10.79
C ASP A 305 29.39 5.46 -11.04
N GLY A 306 29.19 4.14 -10.90
CA GLY A 306 30.22 3.11 -11.08
C GLY A 306 31.09 2.82 -9.85
N ASN A 307 30.97 3.58 -8.76
CA ASN A 307 31.74 3.36 -7.53
C ASN A 307 30.94 2.56 -6.50
N THR A 308 31.52 1.52 -5.89
CA THR A 308 30.88 0.77 -4.80
C THR A 308 30.74 1.64 -3.55
N ILE A 309 29.50 1.83 -3.10
CA ILE A 309 29.11 2.60 -1.91
C ILE A 309 28.53 1.71 -0.79
N GLY A 310 28.44 0.41 -1.03
CA GLY A 310 28.02 -0.59 -0.04
C GLY A 310 28.18 -2.01 -0.56
N ALA A 311 28.42 -2.95 0.35
CA ALA A 311 28.49 -4.38 0.04
C ALA A 311 28.00 -5.23 1.22
N GLY A 312 27.15 -6.22 0.93
CA GLY A 312 26.55 -7.11 1.92
C GLY A 312 26.08 -8.42 1.31
N GLY A 313 25.27 -9.18 2.03
CA GLY A 313 24.70 -10.45 1.60
C GLY A 313 23.20 -10.37 1.36
N ALA A 314 22.68 -11.29 0.55
CA ALA A 314 21.26 -11.43 0.30
C ALA A 314 20.72 -12.81 0.63
N GLY A 315 19.59 -12.81 1.33
CA GLY A 315 18.81 -14.00 1.63
C GLY A 315 17.98 -14.53 0.46
N GLY A 316 17.96 -13.85 -0.68
CA GLY A 316 17.01 -14.13 -1.73
C GLY A 316 15.77 -13.25 -1.61
N GLY A 317 15.16 -12.92 -2.75
CA GLY A 317 14.10 -11.91 -2.82
C GLY A 317 14.65 -10.50 -2.66
N ASP A 318 14.11 -9.72 -1.71
CA ASP A 318 14.54 -8.35 -1.45
C ASP A 318 15.64 -8.30 -0.38
N ALA A 319 16.73 -7.59 -0.67
CA ALA A 319 17.86 -7.35 0.22
C ALA A 319 18.11 -5.85 0.38
N THR A 320 17.99 -5.35 1.61
CA THR A 320 18.26 -3.93 1.91
C THR A 320 19.64 -3.78 2.54
N LEU A 321 20.49 -2.96 1.92
CA LEU A 321 21.84 -2.65 2.39
C LEU A 321 21.98 -1.18 2.72
N ASN A 322 22.61 -0.88 3.84
CA ASN A 322 23.03 0.49 4.15
C ASN A 322 24.14 0.92 3.19
N VAL A 323 24.12 2.18 2.77
CA VAL A 323 25.11 2.78 1.87
C VAL A 323 25.80 3.97 2.54
N ASP A 324 27.08 4.13 2.25
CA ASP A 324 27.89 5.25 2.73
C ASP A 324 28.89 5.66 1.63
N PRO A 325 28.87 6.93 1.16
CA PRO A 325 28.03 8.05 1.60
C PRO A 325 26.53 7.89 1.24
N PRO A 326 25.63 8.68 1.87
CA PRO A 326 24.23 8.77 1.46
C PRO A 326 24.09 9.16 -0.02
N LEU A 327 22.99 8.75 -0.65
CA LEU A 327 22.76 9.00 -2.07
C LEU A 327 22.64 10.50 -2.38
N VAL A 328 23.06 10.89 -3.58
CA VAL A 328 23.00 12.27 -4.07
C VAL A 328 22.08 12.33 -5.29
N ALA A 329 21.23 13.35 -5.36
CA ALA A 329 20.32 13.56 -6.48
C ALA A 329 21.08 13.58 -7.82
N GLY A 330 20.54 12.89 -8.83
CA GLY A 330 21.12 12.75 -10.16
C GLY A 330 22.12 11.59 -10.31
N GLN A 331 22.56 10.94 -9.22
CA GLN A 331 23.42 9.76 -9.30
C GLN A 331 22.73 8.61 -10.02
N ARG A 332 23.51 7.81 -10.77
CA ARG A 332 23.06 6.54 -11.34
C ARG A 332 23.46 5.40 -10.40
N VAL A 333 22.47 4.78 -9.77
CA VAL A 333 22.68 3.64 -8.87
C VAL A 333 22.49 2.34 -9.63
N THR A 334 23.43 1.39 -9.49
CA THR A 334 23.30 0.00 -9.94
C THR A 334 23.53 -0.98 -8.80
N VAL A 335 23.05 -2.21 -8.96
CA VAL A 335 23.36 -3.33 -8.07
C VAL A 335 24.08 -4.40 -8.86
N LEU A 336 25.23 -4.84 -8.36
CA LEU A 336 25.92 -6.02 -8.84
C LEU A 336 25.74 -7.14 -7.82
N VAL A 337 25.16 -8.26 -8.24
CA VAL A 337 25.12 -9.49 -7.43
C VAL A 337 26.17 -10.48 -7.91
N SER A 338 26.72 -11.25 -6.98
CA SER A 338 27.64 -12.36 -7.26
C SER A 338 27.20 -13.63 -6.53
N LEU A 339 27.07 -14.74 -7.26
CA LEU A 339 26.82 -16.08 -6.74
C LEU A 339 27.77 -17.07 -7.44
N CYS A 340 28.47 -17.91 -6.69
CA CYS A 340 29.64 -18.65 -7.21
C CYS A 340 30.63 -17.67 -7.89
N ASP A 341 31.03 -17.95 -9.14
CA ASP A 341 31.85 -17.08 -10.00
C ASP A 341 31.01 -16.18 -10.94
N GLU A 342 29.68 -16.27 -10.86
CA GLU A 342 28.76 -15.59 -11.75
C GLU A 342 28.36 -14.22 -11.21
N LYS A 343 28.20 -13.27 -12.13
CA LYS A 343 27.89 -11.87 -11.80
C LYS A 343 26.79 -11.32 -12.70
N LYS A 344 25.80 -10.66 -12.10
CA LYS A 344 24.76 -9.93 -12.85
C LYS A 344 24.59 -8.53 -12.28
N GLU A 345 24.44 -7.55 -13.17
CA GLU A 345 24.25 -6.15 -12.81
C GLU A 345 22.84 -5.68 -13.16
N SER A 346 22.21 -4.87 -12.31
CA SER A 346 20.90 -4.30 -12.58
C SER A 346 20.94 -3.26 -13.71
N LEU A 347 19.75 -2.86 -14.18
CA LEU A 347 19.62 -1.58 -14.86
C LEU A 347 19.86 -0.43 -13.86
N PRO A 348 20.37 0.73 -14.32
CA PRO A 348 20.59 1.87 -13.44
C PRO A 348 19.27 2.55 -13.06
N LEU A 349 19.16 2.96 -11.80
CA LEU A 349 18.11 3.83 -11.30
C LEU A 349 18.71 5.20 -10.96
N VAL A 350 18.08 6.28 -11.44
CA VAL A 350 18.54 7.64 -11.16
C VAL A 350 17.94 8.13 -9.85
N VAL A 351 18.77 8.70 -8.99
CA VAL A 351 18.35 9.25 -7.71
C VAL A 351 17.58 10.56 -7.92
N SER A 352 16.36 10.62 -7.41
CA SER A 352 15.51 11.81 -7.43
C SER A 352 15.99 12.87 -6.45
N SER A 353 15.50 14.11 -6.61
CA SER A 353 15.74 15.16 -5.62
C SER A 353 15.23 14.76 -4.23
N ARG A 354 15.96 15.15 -3.19
CA ARG A 354 15.51 15.02 -1.81
C ARG A 354 14.22 15.83 -1.60
N PRO A 355 13.15 15.26 -1.02
CA PRO A 355 11.97 16.04 -0.66
C PRO A 355 12.29 17.05 0.45
N ASP A 356 11.75 18.26 0.36
CA ASP A 356 11.89 19.27 1.42
C ASP A 356 11.04 18.94 2.65
N MET A 357 9.92 18.25 2.43
CA MET A 357 9.00 17.79 3.46
C MET A 357 8.48 16.41 3.10
N VAL A 358 8.23 15.60 4.13
CA VAL A 358 7.59 14.30 4.00
C VAL A 358 6.26 14.34 4.74
N PRO A 359 5.11 14.10 4.06
CA PRO A 359 3.81 14.13 4.69
C PRO A 359 3.67 13.01 5.74
N PRO A 360 2.90 13.20 6.82
CA PRO A 360 2.59 12.12 7.75
C PRO A 360 1.87 10.97 7.04
N PRO A 361 2.20 9.70 7.34
CA PRO A 361 1.37 8.58 6.89
C PRO A 361 0.03 8.57 7.65
N ALA A 362 -0.89 7.68 7.25
CA ALA A 362 -2.16 7.47 7.92
C ALA A 362 -2.22 6.07 8.54
N VAL A 363 -2.60 5.97 9.82
CA VAL A 363 -2.94 4.66 10.43
C VAL A 363 -4.41 4.39 10.11
N GLU A 364 -4.71 3.27 9.45
CA GLU A 364 -6.06 3.00 8.94
C GLU A 364 -6.98 2.39 10.03
N PRO A 365 -8.09 3.04 10.41
CA PRO A 365 -9.08 2.46 11.31
C PRO A 365 -10.04 1.50 10.57
N PRO A 366 -10.68 0.55 11.27
CA PRO A 366 -10.57 0.30 12.71
C PRO A 366 -9.36 -0.56 13.09
N LEU A 367 -8.77 -0.27 14.25
CA LEU A 367 -7.81 -1.17 14.92
C LEU A 367 -8.49 -1.89 16.07
N PHE A 368 -8.24 -3.19 16.19
CA PHE A 368 -8.77 -4.02 17.28
C PHE A 368 -7.66 -4.62 18.12
N ALA A 369 -7.95 -4.85 19.40
CA ALA A 369 -7.08 -5.60 20.28
C ALA A 369 -6.77 -6.99 19.68
N CYS A 370 -5.62 -7.55 20.04
CA CYS A 370 -5.09 -8.82 19.55
C CYS A 370 -4.62 -8.84 18.09
N ALA A 371 -4.69 -7.72 17.37
CA ALA A 371 -4.08 -7.62 16.05
C ALA A 371 -2.54 -7.70 16.14
N THR A 372 -1.94 -8.34 15.15
CA THR A 372 -0.48 -8.56 14.98
C THR A 372 0.14 -7.58 13.97
N ALA A 373 -0.67 -6.73 13.33
CA ALA A 373 -0.19 -5.74 12.38
C ALA A 373 -1.09 -4.49 12.36
N VAL A 374 -0.53 -3.40 11.84
CA VAL A 374 -1.19 -2.11 11.67
C VAL A 374 -1.18 -1.73 10.20
N PRO A 375 -2.35 -1.62 9.54
CA PRO A 375 -2.42 -1.04 8.20
C PRO A 375 -2.07 0.44 8.25
N VAL A 376 -1.15 0.85 7.39
CA VAL A 376 -0.68 2.23 7.25
C VAL A 376 -0.84 2.64 5.80
N GLY A 377 -1.65 3.67 5.53
CA GLY A 377 -1.76 4.36 4.25
C GLY A 377 -0.88 5.61 4.20
N GLY A 378 -0.94 6.39 3.13
CA GLY A 378 -0.22 7.67 3.03
C GLY A 378 1.27 7.54 2.81
N CYS A 379 1.77 6.36 2.46
CA CYS A 379 3.20 6.09 2.39
C CYS A 379 3.78 6.65 1.08
N LEU A 380 4.96 7.27 1.14
CA LEU A 380 5.75 7.55 -0.04
C LEU A 380 6.47 6.26 -0.47
N PRO A 381 6.47 5.90 -1.77
CA PRO A 381 7.27 4.79 -2.27
C PRO A 381 8.75 4.94 -1.90
N GLY A 382 9.36 3.90 -1.34
CA GLY A 382 10.74 3.89 -0.83
C GLY A 382 10.87 4.26 0.66
N SER A 383 9.79 4.69 1.30
CA SER A 383 9.81 5.15 2.69
C SER A 383 10.07 4.03 3.71
N ARG A 384 10.78 4.40 4.78
CA ARG A 384 10.85 3.60 6.01
C ARG A 384 9.73 4.03 6.94
N LEU A 385 8.85 3.10 7.30
CA LEU A 385 7.75 3.30 8.24
C LEU A 385 8.15 2.89 9.65
N ARG A 386 7.73 3.68 10.64
CA ARG A 386 7.84 3.37 12.07
C ARG A 386 6.46 3.51 12.71
N VAL A 387 5.97 2.47 13.36
CA VAL A 387 4.68 2.45 14.06
C VAL A 387 4.92 2.46 15.57
N PHE A 388 4.25 3.38 16.26
CA PHE A 388 4.37 3.61 17.68
C PHE A 388 3.04 3.34 18.39
N GLY A 389 3.12 2.70 19.55
CA GLY A 389 2.00 2.59 20.47
C GLY A 389 2.19 3.53 21.67
N SER A 390 1.09 4.06 22.20
CA SER A 390 1.09 4.87 23.41
C SER A 390 0.04 4.42 24.42
N ALA A 391 0.45 4.25 25.68
CA ALA A 391 -0.41 3.94 26.81
C ALA A 391 0.23 4.43 28.13
N GLY A 392 -0.59 4.92 29.07
CA GLY A 392 -0.10 5.34 30.40
C GLY A 392 0.96 6.45 30.38
N GLY A 393 1.00 7.28 29.33
CA GLY A 393 2.00 8.34 29.16
C GLY A 393 3.33 7.89 28.53
N ALA A 394 3.51 6.60 28.26
CA ALA A 394 4.65 6.08 27.49
C ALA A 394 4.30 5.95 26.00
N THR A 395 5.29 6.16 25.13
CA THR A 395 5.23 5.90 23.69
C THR A 395 6.42 5.04 23.31
N VAL A 396 6.19 3.92 22.62
CA VAL A 396 7.25 2.98 22.24
C VAL A 396 7.09 2.58 20.78
N LEU A 397 8.20 2.29 20.10
CA LEU A 397 8.18 1.70 18.77
C LEU A 397 7.64 0.27 18.88
N ILE A 398 6.63 -0.08 18.09
CA ILE A 398 6.06 -1.43 18.08
C ILE A 398 6.21 -2.12 16.73
N GLY A 399 6.57 -1.41 15.66
CA GLY A 399 6.78 -2.04 14.35
C GLY A 399 7.53 -1.14 13.39
N THR A 400 8.19 -1.75 12.41
CA THR A 400 8.84 -1.03 11.31
C THR A 400 8.62 -1.78 10.01
N ALA A 401 8.53 -1.05 8.91
CA ALA A 401 8.49 -1.63 7.56
C ALA A 401 9.23 -0.73 6.59
N ARG A 402 9.59 -1.28 5.42
CA ARG A 402 9.93 -0.48 4.25
C ARG A 402 8.87 -0.76 3.19
N THR A 403 8.36 0.29 2.55
CA THR A 403 7.33 0.14 1.53
C THR A 403 7.73 0.84 0.25
N PHE A 404 7.34 0.24 -0.88
CA PHE A 404 7.46 0.82 -2.22
C PHE A 404 6.07 1.07 -2.82
N ALA A 405 5.04 0.95 -1.99
CA ALA A 405 3.66 1.24 -2.29
C ALA A 405 3.16 2.33 -1.36
N SER A 406 1.98 2.86 -1.65
CA SER A 406 1.35 3.90 -0.84
C SER A 406 0.73 3.44 0.47
N GLY A 407 0.66 2.14 0.67
CA GLY A 407 0.23 1.52 1.90
C GLY A 407 1.13 0.35 2.26
N ALA A 408 1.11 -0.01 3.54
CA ALA A 408 1.79 -1.17 4.06
C ALA A 408 1.03 -1.76 5.24
N LEU A 409 1.07 -3.08 5.36
CA LEU A 409 0.71 -3.76 6.59
C LEU A 409 1.96 -3.88 7.47
N VAL A 410 2.06 -3.06 8.50
CA VAL A 410 3.24 -3.05 9.38
C VAL A 410 3.03 -4.05 10.51
N GLY A 411 3.76 -5.16 10.48
CA GLY A 411 3.79 -6.12 11.59
C GLY A 411 4.25 -5.45 12.88
N VAL A 412 3.55 -5.73 13.98
CA VAL A 412 3.88 -5.21 15.32
C VAL A 412 4.41 -6.32 16.22
N VAL A 413 5.33 -5.98 17.12
CA VAL A 413 5.81 -6.90 18.15
C VAL A 413 4.85 -6.89 19.33
N GLY A 414 4.44 -8.08 19.77
CA GLY A 414 3.36 -8.22 20.74
C GLY A 414 1.97 -7.94 20.12
N LEU A 415 0.93 -8.07 20.94
CA LEU A 415 -0.46 -7.90 20.50
C LEU A 415 -0.98 -6.52 20.88
N LEU A 416 -1.68 -5.84 19.95
CA LEU A 416 -2.34 -4.57 20.28
C LEU A 416 -3.32 -4.74 21.45
N GLN A 417 -3.38 -3.77 22.36
CA GLN A 417 -4.31 -3.78 23.49
C GLN A 417 -5.35 -2.66 23.37
N ALA A 418 -6.57 -2.93 23.84
CA ALA A 418 -7.65 -1.95 23.83
C ALA A 418 -7.25 -0.69 24.62
N GLY A 419 -7.55 0.48 24.06
CA GLY A 419 -7.22 1.79 24.63
C GLY A 419 -5.81 2.31 24.30
N TRP A 420 -4.95 1.50 23.66
CA TRP A 420 -3.70 2.01 23.10
C TRP A 420 -4.00 3.03 22.01
N ARG A 421 -3.15 4.06 21.90
CA ARG A 421 -3.15 5.03 20.80
C ARG A 421 -2.01 4.70 19.86
N ILE A 422 -2.30 4.49 18.59
CA ILE A 422 -1.32 4.09 17.57
C ILE A 422 -1.07 5.26 16.63
N THR A 423 0.20 5.57 16.39
CA THR A 423 0.66 6.57 15.42
C THR A 423 1.75 5.97 14.53
N ALA A 424 1.97 6.54 13.36
CA ALA A 424 3.06 6.15 12.46
C ALA A 424 3.85 7.37 11.97
N THR A 425 5.15 7.19 11.70
CA THR A 425 5.98 8.14 10.94
C THR A 425 6.54 7.45 9.71
N GLN A 426 6.94 8.24 8.71
CA GLN A 426 7.64 7.76 7.54
C GLN A 426 8.87 8.62 7.23
N GLU A 427 9.90 8.02 6.64
CA GLU A 427 11.16 8.69 6.30
C GLU A 427 11.61 8.36 4.86
N VAL A 428 11.96 9.39 4.08
CA VAL A 428 12.64 9.29 2.78
C VAL A 428 13.74 10.34 2.68
N GLY A 429 14.87 10.02 2.05
CA GLY A 429 15.98 10.96 1.89
C GLY A 429 16.52 11.53 3.21
N GLY A 430 16.38 10.81 4.33
CA GLY A 430 16.75 11.31 5.66
C GLY A 430 15.86 12.43 6.19
N VAL A 431 14.66 12.63 5.64
CA VAL A 431 13.63 13.55 6.16
C VAL A 431 12.51 12.71 6.74
N GLU A 432 12.27 12.86 8.05
CA GLU A 432 11.17 12.20 8.75
C GLU A 432 9.91 13.08 8.71
N SER A 433 8.74 12.45 8.55
CA SER A 433 7.45 13.12 8.65
C SER A 433 7.09 13.50 10.09
N LEU A 434 6.07 14.35 10.26
CA LEU A 434 5.37 14.40 11.55
C LEU A 434 4.65 13.05 11.81
N PRO A 435 4.34 12.70 13.08
CA PRO A 435 3.50 11.54 13.38
C PRO A 435 2.09 11.67 12.79
N SER A 436 1.53 10.55 12.35
CA SER A 436 0.13 10.45 11.94
C SER A 436 -0.84 10.87 13.07
N PRO A 437 -2.10 11.20 12.74
CA PRO A 437 -3.16 11.19 13.73
C PRO A 437 -3.21 9.85 14.47
N ALA A 438 -3.51 9.91 15.78
CA ALA A 438 -3.51 8.74 16.62
C ALA A 438 -4.83 7.96 16.53
N VAL A 439 -4.78 6.68 16.15
CA VAL A 439 -5.93 5.79 16.13
C VAL A 439 -6.01 5.01 17.43
N THR A 440 -7.18 4.99 18.06
CA THR A 440 -7.39 4.23 19.31
C THR A 440 -7.77 2.79 19.01
N VAL A 441 -7.04 1.85 19.61
CA VAL A 441 -7.33 0.42 19.52
C VAL A 441 -8.62 0.11 20.28
N GLN A 442 -9.58 -0.50 19.59
CA GLN A 442 -10.87 -0.89 20.15
C GLN A 442 -10.80 -2.30 20.77
N PRO A 443 -11.70 -2.64 21.69
CA PRO A 443 -11.87 -4.03 22.15
C PRO A 443 -12.19 -4.96 20.97
N GLY A 444 -11.65 -6.18 20.99
CA GLY A 444 -11.93 -7.18 19.96
C GLY A 444 -13.42 -7.55 19.88
N PRO A 445 -14.10 -7.33 18.73
CA PRO A 445 -15.52 -7.61 18.58
C PRO A 445 -15.79 -9.12 18.65
N ALA A 446 -17.07 -9.49 18.76
CA ALA A 446 -17.46 -10.88 18.48
C ALA A 446 -17.35 -11.09 16.95
N PRO A 447 -16.55 -12.05 16.47
CA PRO A 447 -16.38 -12.22 15.04
C PRO A 447 -17.68 -12.76 14.41
N PRO A 448 -18.16 -12.15 13.30
CA PRO A 448 -19.31 -12.67 12.57
C PRO A 448 -18.94 -13.99 11.90
N LYS A 449 -19.97 -14.77 11.50
CA LYS A 449 -19.76 -15.91 10.62
C LYS A 449 -19.17 -15.41 9.29
N PRO A 450 -18.01 -15.88 8.83
CA PRO A 450 -17.43 -15.45 7.57
C PRO A 450 -18.23 -15.99 6.37
N ARG A 451 -17.84 -15.58 5.17
CA ARG A 451 -18.42 -16.07 3.92
C ARG A 451 -17.32 -16.49 2.95
N ILE A 452 -17.42 -17.70 2.41
CA ILE A 452 -16.45 -18.18 1.41
C ILE A 452 -16.91 -17.73 0.02
N GLN A 453 -16.03 -17.07 -0.72
CA GLN A 453 -16.32 -16.67 -2.11
C GLN A 453 -16.48 -17.92 -2.98
N GLN A 454 -17.56 -17.98 -3.76
CA GLN A 454 -17.91 -19.12 -4.62
C GLN A 454 -18.03 -18.68 -6.08
N PRO A 455 -17.87 -19.60 -7.06
CA PRO A 455 -17.59 -21.05 -6.90
C PRO A 455 -16.14 -21.36 -6.49
N LEU A 456 -15.95 -22.50 -5.82
CA LEU A 456 -14.61 -23.05 -5.52
C LEU A 456 -14.25 -24.14 -6.54
N TYR A 457 -13.07 -24.03 -7.13
CA TYR A 457 -12.61 -24.96 -8.17
C TYR A 457 -11.55 -25.94 -7.66
N PRO A 458 -11.49 -27.16 -8.21
CA PRO A 458 -10.41 -28.09 -7.93
C PRO A 458 -9.03 -27.49 -8.26
N CYS A 459 -8.05 -27.86 -7.44
CA CYS A 459 -6.66 -27.41 -7.48
C CYS A 459 -6.44 -25.92 -7.20
N ALA A 460 -7.48 -25.18 -6.78
CA ALA A 460 -7.29 -23.81 -6.31
C ALA A 460 -6.28 -23.80 -5.14
N ALA A 461 -5.33 -22.88 -5.21
CA ALA A 461 -4.24 -22.75 -4.23
C ALA A 461 -4.56 -21.70 -3.14
N CYS A 462 -5.74 -21.08 -3.23
CA CYS A 462 -6.20 -20.10 -2.27
C CYS A 462 -7.72 -20.02 -2.21
N VAL A 463 -8.21 -19.53 -1.09
CA VAL A 463 -9.62 -19.32 -0.80
C VAL A 463 -9.80 -17.90 -0.29
N GLN A 464 -10.59 -17.10 -1.00
CA GLN A 464 -10.99 -15.78 -0.52
C GLN A 464 -12.14 -15.93 0.49
N VAL A 465 -11.91 -15.40 1.70
CA VAL A 465 -12.86 -15.38 2.79
C VAL A 465 -13.28 -13.94 3.05
N LEU A 466 -14.58 -13.69 3.01
CA LEU A 466 -15.21 -12.39 3.19
C LEU A 466 -15.87 -12.29 4.57
N ASP A 467 -16.31 -11.08 4.91
CA ASP A 467 -16.95 -10.75 6.20
C ASP A 467 -16.00 -11.03 7.38
N VAL A 468 -14.72 -10.74 7.20
CA VAL A 468 -13.65 -10.93 8.19
C VAL A 468 -13.49 -9.66 9.03
N VAL A 469 -13.14 -9.81 10.30
CA VAL A 469 -12.76 -8.67 11.16
C VAL A 469 -11.28 -8.36 10.92
N PRO A 470 -10.90 -7.09 10.64
CA PRO A 470 -9.48 -6.70 10.62
C PRO A 470 -8.77 -7.10 11.92
N GLY A 471 -7.61 -7.74 11.81
CA GLY A 471 -6.85 -8.36 12.90
C GLY A 471 -7.30 -9.78 13.28
N ALA A 472 -8.29 -10.37 12.60
CA ALA A 472 -8.67 -11.76 12.82
C ALA A 472 -7.70 -12.72 12.13
N ARG A 473 -7.47 -13.88 12.77
CA ARG A 473 -6.92 -15.06 12.10
C ARG A 473 -8.04 -15.79 11.38
N VAL A 474 -7.89 -16.07 10.09
CA VAL A 474 -8.80 -16.92 9.31
C VAL A 474 -8.17 -18.29 9.12
N ASP A 475 -8.94 -19.35 9.38
CA ASP A 475 -8.51 -20.74 9.18
C ASP A 475 -9.46 -21.45 8.22
N VAL A 476 -8.88 -22.22 7.29
CA VAL A 476 -9.59 -22.94 6.24
C VAL A 476 -9.32 -24.44 6.38
N TYR A 477 -10.39 -25.22 6.28
CA TYR A 477 -10.39 -26.67 6.41
C TYR A 477 -11.02 -27.32 5.17
N GLN A 478 -10.48 -28.46 4.73
CA GLN A 478 -11.03 -29.34 3.71
C GLN A 478 -11.44 -30.67 4.33
N ASP A 479 -12.73 -30.99 4.29
CA ASP A 479 -13.33 -32.19 4.89
C ASP A 479 -12.91 -32.40 6.37
N GLY A 480 -12.73 -31.29 7.09
CA GLY A 480 -12.34 -31.27 8.51
C GLY A 480 -10.83 -31.22 8.76
N LEU A 481 -9.99 -31.37 7.73
CA LEU A 481 -8.54 -31.21 7.83
C LEU A 481 -8.15 -29.75 7.58
N TRP A 482 -7.33 -29.15 8.44
CA TRP A 482 -6.83 -27.79 8.21
C TRP A 482 -5.86 -27.76 7.03
N ILE A 483 -6.07 -26.84 6.10
CA ILE A 483 -5.27 -26.70 4.87
C ILE A 483 -4.61 -25.34 4.73
N GLY A 484 -4.91 -24.37 5.60
CA GLY A 484 -4.27 -23.06 5.56
C GLY A 484 -4.92 -22.05 6.49
N GLY A 485 -4.20 -20.96 6.78
CA GLY A 485 -4.72 -19.83 7.53
C GLY A 485 -3.94 -18.56 7.25
N ALA A 486 -4.59 -17.41 7.45
CA ALA A 486 -4.03 -16.09 7.19
C ALA A 486 -4.56 -15.07 8.20
N ASP A 487 -3.74 -14.07 8.52
CA ASP A 487 -4.18 -12.92 9.31
C ASP A 487 -4.79 -11.87 8.39
N ALA A 488 -5.96 -11.36 8.76
CA ALA A 488 -6.72 -10.42 7.94
C ALA A 488 -6.36 -8.98 8.31
N ALA A 489 -5.90 -8.18 7.34
CA ALA A 489 -5.75 -6.74 7.53
C ALA A 489 -7.02 -5.94 7.22
N ALA A 490 -7.98 -6.58 6.53
CA ALA A 490 -9.17 -5.94 5.99
C ALA A 490 -10.43 -6.79 6.27
N LYS A 491 -11.54 -6.42 5.62
CA LYS A 491 -12.82 -7.15 5.73
C LYS A 491 -12.85 -8.46 4.92
N SER A 492 -11.75 -8.80 4.28
CA SER A 492 -11.50 -10.04 3.57
C SER A 492 -10.11 -10.55 3.91
N ALA A 493 -9.90 -11.84 3.71
CA ALA A 493 -8.61 -12.49 3.81
C ALA A 493 -8.46 -13.52 2.70
N ASP A 494 -7.31 -13.49 2.03
CA ASP A 494 -6.94 -14.50 1.05
C ASP A 494 -6.09 -15.55 1.74
N VAL A 495 -6.66 -16.74 1.86
CA VAL A 495 -6.02 -17.84 2.58
C VAL A 495 -5.37 -18.74 1.55
N GLY A 496 -4.03 -18.77 1.51
CA GLY A 496 -3.29 -19.80 0.78
C GLY A 496 -3.59 -21.18 1.36
N VAL A 497 -3.89 -22.16 0.52
CA VAL A 497 -4.29 -23.51 0.94
C VAL A 497 -3.39 -24.58 0.33
N HIS A 498 -2.95 -25.52 1.18
CA HIS A 498 -2.13 -26.65 0.80
C HIS A 498 -2.57 -27.93 1.54
N PRO A 499 -2.80 -29.05 0.82
CA PRO A 499 -2.80 -29.17 -0.64
C PRO A 499 -3.93 -28.34 -1.28
N GLY A 500 -3.83 -28.10 -2.59
CA GLY A 500 -4.89 -27.43 -3.34
C GLY A 500 -6.24 -28.18 -3.25
N LEU A 501 -7.32 -27.45 -3.53
CA LEU A 501 -8.68 -27.93 -3.26
C LEU A 501 -9.05 -29.22 -4.02
N GLN A 502 -9.68 -30.19 -3.34
CA GLN A 502 -10.05 -31.48 -3.95
C GLN A 502 -11.48 -31.47 -4.50
N PRO A 503 -11.76 -32.07 -5.67
CA PRO A 503 -13.11 -32.12 -6.25
C PRO A 503 -14.16 -32.70 -5.28
N GLY A 504 -15.29 -32.02 -5.11
CA GLY A 504 -16.41 -32.47 -4.28
C GLY A 504 -16.21 -32.34 -2.75
N SER A 505 -15.00 -31.95 -2.32
CA SER A 505 -14.68 -31.73 -0.92
C SER A 505 -15.49 -30.58 -0.30
N THR A 506 -15.60 -30.62 1.02
CA THR A 506 -16.29 -29.61 1.83
C THR A 506 -15.26 -28.64 2.40
N ILE A 507 -15.32 -27.38 1.97
CA ILE A 507 -14.47 -26.34 2.52
C ILE A 507 -15.20 -25.64 3.64
N THR A 508 -14.52 -25.51 4.78
CA THR A 508 -15.01 -24.82 5.97
C THR A 508 -14.05 -23.70 6.33
N ALA A 509 -14.57 -22.52 6.65
CA ALA A 509 -13.76 -21.39 7.09
C ALA A 509 -14.28 -20.79 8.40
N THR A 510 -13.37 -20.46 9.30
CA THR A 510 -13.64 -19.77 10.57
C THR A 510 -12.71 -18.59 10.73
N GLN A 511 -13.09 -17.62 11.55
CA GLN A 511 -12.22 -16.52 11.95
C GLN A 511 -12.14 -16.42 13.48
N THR A 512 -10.97 -16.05 13.99
CA THR A 512 -10.67 -15.93 15.41
C THR A 512 -10.18 -14.53 15.74
N VAL A 513 -10.81 -13.87 16.71
CA VAL A 513 -10.42 -12.55 17.22
C VAL A 513 -10.35 -12.60 18.74
N CYS A 514 -9.19 -12.29 19.31
CA CYS A 514 -8.97 -12.35 20.77
C CYS A 514 -9.46 -13.66 21.42
N GLY A 515 -9.18 -14.80 20.78
CA GLY A 515 -9.59 -16.13 21.26
C GLY A 515 -11.07 -16.46 21.08
N LYS A 516 -11.90 -15.55 20.56
CA LYS A 516 -13.29 -15.83 20.19
C LYS A 516 -13.32 -16.36 18.76
N VAL A 517 -13.93 -17.53 18.56
CA VAL A 517 -14.07 -18.15 17.23
C VAL A 517 -15.47 -17.89 16.69
N SER A 518 -15.57 -17.57 15.39
CA SER A 518 -16.85 -17.39 14.71
C SER A 518 -17.61 -18.71 14.51
N GLY A 519 -18.88 -18.62 14.09
CA GLY A 519 -19.52 -19.74 13.41
C GLY A 519 -18.79 -20.09 12.11
N ALA A 520 -18.89 -21.35 11.67
CA ALA A 520 -18.19 -21.83 10.48
C ALA A 520 -18.98 -21.56 9.18
N ALA A 521 -18.31 -21.02 8.16
CA ALA A 521 -18.79 -20.97 6.79
C ALA A 521 -18.52 -22.30 6.09
N THR A 522 -19.39 -22.71 5.17
CA THR A 522 -19.21 -23.98 4.43
C THR A 522 -19.51 -23.77 2.95
N ALA A 523 -18.66 -24.31 2.09
CA ALA A 523 -18.80 -24.32 0.65
C ALA A 523 -18.37 -25.68 0.07
N LYS A 524 -18.82 -26.00 -1.14
CA LYS A 524 -18.44 -27.23 -1.84
C LYS A 524 -17.53 -26.89 -3.02
N VAL A 525 -16.47 -27.67 -3.18
CA VAL A 525 -15.63 -27.63 -4.38
C VAL A 525 -16.39 -28.29 -5.51
N VAL A 526 -16.50 -27.61 -6.66
CA VAL A 526 -17.16 -28.19 -7.82
C VAL A 526 -16.39 -29.41 -8.33
N SER A 527 -17.05 -30.31 -9.06
CA SER A 527 -16.43 -31.57 -9.48
C SER A 527 -15.39 -31.43 -10.59
N LYS A 528 -15.39 -30.30 -11.31
CA LYS A 528 -14.50 -30.07 -12.47
C LYS A 528 -14.09 -28.60 -12.56
N SER A 529 -12.82 -28.35 -12.81
CA SER A 529 -12.32 -27.00 -13.07
C SER A 529 -12.79 -26.49 -14.44
N PRO A 530 -13.08 -25.19 -14.58
CA PRO A 530 -13.41 -24.58 -15.85
C PRO A 530 -12.17 -24.57 -16.76
N PRO A 531 -12.35 -24.46 -18.09
CA PRO A 531 -11.23 -24.14 -18.96
C PRO A 531 -10.64 -22.79 -18.55
N LEU A 532 -9.32 -22.71 -18.43
CA LEU A 532 -8.63 -21.47 -18.10
C LEU A 532 -8.41 -20.65 -19.39
N PRO A 533 -9.04 -19.47 -19.53
CA PRO A 533 -8.73 -18.58 -20.65
C PRO A 533 -7.30 -18.02 -20.48
N PRO A 534 -6.62 -17.62 -21.58
CA PRO A 534 -5.42 -16.81 -21.47
C PRO A 534 -5.74 -15.51 -20.73
N PRO A 535 -4.96 -15.12 -19.71
CA PRO A 535 -5.12 -13.82 -19.07
C PRO A 535 -4.95 -12.67 -20.07
N ARG A 536 -5.42 -11.48 -19.69
CA ARG A 536 -5.17 -10.23 -20.43
C ARG A 536 -4.51 -9.24 -19.49
N ILE A 537 -3.28 -8.85 -19.78
CA ILE A 537 -2.62 -7.78 -19.04
C ILE A 537 -3.19 -6.45 -19.54
N GLY A 538 -3.57 -5.57 -18.62
CA GLY A 538 -4.00 -4.21 -18.92
C GLY A 538 -2.86 -3.36 -19.51
N PRO A 539 -3.11 -2.06 -19.76
CA PRO A 539 -2.04 -1.12 -20.09
C PRO A 539 -0.93 -1.18 -19.04
N ALA A 540 0.32 -1.18 -19.51
CA ALA A 540 1.51 -1.32 -18.69
C ALA A 540 2.53 -0.26 -19.09
N PHE A 541 3.01 0.50 -18.12
CA PHE A 541 3.89 1.65 -18.32
C PHE A 541 5.17 1.50 -17.53
N ALA A 542 6.24 2.12 -18.02
CA ALA A 542 7.49 2.19 -17.29
C ALA A 542 7.27 2.87 -15.93
N GLY A 543 7.75 2.27 -14.85
CA GLY A 543 7.52 2.71 -13.47
C GLY A 543 6.45 1.91 -12.74
N ASP A 544 5.50 1.28 -13.45
CA ASP A 544 4.43 0.50 -12.83
C ASP A 544 5.03 -0.60 -11.94
N SER A 545 4.66 -0.63 -10.67
CA SER A 545 5.00 -1.70 -9.73
C SER A 545 3.80 -2.64 -9.47
N TYR A 546 2.74 -2.44 -10.23
CA TYR A 546 1.45 -3.12 -10.10
C TYR A 546 0.80 -3.22 -11.48
N LEU A 547 0.17 -4.35 -11.78
CA LEU A 547 -0.57 -4.56 -13.02
C LEU A 547 -1.97 -5.05 -12.75
N ALA A 548 -2.93 -4.48 -13.48
CA ALA A 548 -4.25 -5.09 -13.60
C ALA A 548 -4.18 -6.23 -14.62
N VAL A 549 -4.64 -7.42 -14.20
CA VAL A 549 -4.74 -8.59 -15.07
C VAL A 549 -6.18 -9.10 -15.08
N ASP A 550 -6.75 -9.17 -16.28
CA ASP A 550 -8.12 -9.57 -16.57
C ASP A 550 -8.22 -11.01 -17.09
N GLY A 551 -9.45 -11.51 -17.15
CA GLY A 551 -9.75 -12.83 -17.68
C GLY A 551 -9.29 -13.95 -16.75
N LEU A 552 -9.22 -13.68 -15.46
CA LEU A 552 -8.79 -14.67 -14.47
C LEU A 552 -9.96 -15.56 -14.01
N VAL A 553 -9.62 -16.71 -13.46
CA VAL A 553 -10.56 -17.62 -12.82
C VAL A 553 -10.32 -17.58 -11.31
N PRO A 554 -11.33 -17.29 -10.48
CA PRO A 554 -11.17 -17.24 -9.03
C PRO A 554 -10.48 -18.48 -8.45
N GLY A 555 -9.51 -18.29 -7.56
CA GLY A 555 -8.70 -19.35 -6.95
C GLY A 555 -7.52 -19.85 -7.79
N ALA A 556 -7.38 -19.38 -9.04
CA ALA A 556 -6.19 -19.66 -9.85
C ALA A 556 -5.01 -18.80 -9.39
N VAL A 557 -3.80 -19.32 -9.49
CA VAL A 557 -2.58 -18.51 -9.34
C VAL A 557 -2.29 -17.85 -10.68
N VAL A 558 -2.27 -16.53 -10.75
CA VAL A 558 -1.80 -15.76 -11.91
C VAL A 558 -0.32 -15.45 -11.73
N GLU A 559 0.46 -15.66 -12.78
CA GLU A 559 1.88 -15.35 -12.86
C GLU A 559 2.09 -14.38 -14.03
N VAL A 560 2.76 -13.26 -13.77
CA VAL A 560 3.20 -12.29 -14.78
C VAL A 560 4.70 -12.48 -14.98
N GLU A 561 5.09 -12.81 -16.20
CA GLU A 561 6.45 -12.99 -16.66
C GLU A 561 6.90 -11.79 -17.49
N GLU A 562 8.08 -11.26 -17.18
CA GLU A 562 8.79 -10.34 -18.06
C GLU A 562 9.69 -11.16 -18.98
N THR A 563 9.44 -11.13 -20.28
CA THR A 563 10.02 -12.05 -21.26
C THR A 563 11.17 -11.45 -22.07
N SER A 564 11.45 -10.15 -21.96
CA SER A 564 12.45 -9.48 -22.80
C SER A 564 13.85 -9.45 -22.17
N VAL A 565 13.99 -8.98 -20.92
CA VAL A 565 15.28 -8.72 -20.25
C VAL A 565 15.51 -9.68 -19.09
N TYR A 566 14.53 -9.81 -18.20
CA TYR A 566 14.60 -10.61 -16.99
C TYR A 566 14.25 -12.07 -17.25
N ARG A 567 13.32 -12.36 -18.16
CA ARG A 567 12.88 -13.73 -18.53
C ARG A 567 12.46 -14.56 -17.32
N LEU A 568 11.66 -13.95 -16.45
CA LEU A 568 11.24 -14.55 -15.18
C LEU A 568 9.88 -14.02 -14.76
N VAL A 569 9.21 -14.79 -13.89
CA VAL A 569 7.95 -14.38 -13.24
C VAL A 569 8.25 -13.23 -12.28
N ILE A 570 7.89 -12.01 -12.68
CA ILE A 570 8.08 -10.79 -11.91
C ILE A 570 6.84 -10.44 -11.06
N GLY A 571 5.77 -11.22 -11.13
CA GLY A 571 4.59 -10.98 -10.31
C GLY A 571 3.78 -12.25 -10.18
N SER A 572 3.23 -12.51 -9.00
CA SER A 572 2.31 -13.61 -8.79
C SER A 572 1.23 -13.17 -7.82
N ALA A 573 -0.01 -13.56 -8.11
CA ALA A 573 -1.14 -13.29 -7.24
C ALA A 573 -2.14 -14.44 -7.30
N CYS A 574 -2.93 -14.55 -6.24
CA CYS A 574 -4.15 -15.32 -6.29
C CYS A 574 -5.23 -14.52 -6.99
N ALA A 575 -5.87 -15.11 -8.00
CA ALA A 575 -7.01 -14.50 -8.65
C ALA A 575 -8.21 -14.55 -7.70
N GLU A 576 -8.58 -13.41 -7.13
CA GLU A 576 -9.76 -13.28 -6.27
C GLU A 576 -11.05 -13.17 -7.09
N SER A 577 -10.93 -12.51 -8.24
CA SER A 577 -12.03 -12.24 -9.16
C SER A 577 -11.56 -12.44 -10.61
N PRO A 578 -12.43 -12.31 -11.62
CA PRO A 578 -12.02 -12.30 -13.02
C PRO A 578 -11.04 -11.19 -13.41
N ARG A 579 -10.81 -10.21 -12.53
CA ARG A 579 -9.77 -9.19 -12.60
C ARG A 579 -8.99 -9.18 -11.28
N ALA A 580 -7.67 -9.20 -11.32
CA ALA A 580 -6.85 -9.11 -10.12
C ALA A 580 -5.67 -8.16 -10.34
N GLY A 581 -5.26 -7.54 -9.24
CA GLY A 581 -4.01 -6.83 -9.15
C GLY A 581 -2.84 -7.77 -8.96
N VAL A 582 -1.77 -7.59 -9.73
CA VAL A 582 -0.51 -8.31 -9.55
C VAL A 582 0.56 -7.31 -9.18
N TRP A 583 0.98 -7.34 -7.92
CA TRP A 583 2.17 -6.62 -7.47
C TRP A 583 3.41 -7.22 -8.11
N LEU A 584 4.29 -6.36 -8.58
CA LEU A 584 5.51 -6.75 -9.25
C LEU A 584 6.70 -6.73 -8.29
N SER A 585 7.56 -7.73 -8.42
CA SER A 585 8.86 -7.79 -7.75
C SER A 585 9.83 -6.72 -8.28
N VAL A 586 9.51 -6.10 -9.42
CA VAL A 586 10.27 -4.99 -10.00
C VAL A 586 9.33 -4.00 -10.68
N PRO A 587 9.60 -2.69 -10.60
CA PRO A 587 8.94 -1.72 -11.47
C PRO A 587 9.21 -2.07 -12.94
N LEU A 588 8.21 -1.86 -13.79
CA LEU A 588 8.37 -2.04 -15.23
C LEU A 588 9.31 -0.99 -15.83
N PHE A 589 9.92 -1.30 -16.96
CA PHE A 589 10.76 -0.36 -17.70
C PHE A 589 10.29 -0.29 -19.16
N ALA A 590 10.50 0.85 -19.80
CA ALA A 590 10.03 1.06 -21.16
C ALA A 590 10.64 0.05 -22.12
N GLY A 591 9.79 -0.57 -22.95
CA GLY A 591 10.19 -1.60 -23.90
C GLY A 591 10.26 -3.02 -23.32
N ALA A 592 10.04 -3.23 -22.01
CA ALA A 592 9.84 -4.55 -21.44
C ALA A 592 8.69 -5.28 -22.16
N VAL A 593 8.71 -6.60 -22.18
CA VAL A 593 7.65 -7.41 -22.78
C VAL A 593 7.09 -8.34 -21.71
N LEU A 594 5.78 -8.35 -21.56
CA LEU A 594 5.09 -9.11 -20.53
C LEU A 594 4.21 -10.20 -21.11
N GLN A 595 4.16 -11.32 -20.43
CA GLN A 595 3.14 -12.36 -20.61
C GLN A 595 2.56 -12.75 -19.26
N ALA A 596 1.30 -13.14 -19.23
CA ALA A 596 0.66 -13.67 -18.03
C ALA A 596 0.08 -15.05 -18.30
N ARG A 597 0.15 -15.93 -17.31
CA ARG A 597 -0.55 -17.23 -17.31
C ARG A 597 -1.26 -17.42 -15.99
N GLN A 598 -2.30 -18.24 -15.97
CA GLN A 598 -2.98 -18.62 -14.75
C GLN A 598 -3.04 -20.13 -14.59
N ARG A 599 -3.05 -20.64 -13.36
CA ARG A 599 -3.01 -22.08 -13.08
C ARG A 599 -4.03 -22.48 -12.02
N LEU A 600 -4.77 -23.55 -12.31
CA LEU A 600 -5.49 -24.39 -11.35
C LEU A 600 -4.82 -25.78 -11.37
N CYS A 601 -5.50 -26.79 -11.92
CA CYS A 601 -4.92 -28.13 -12.08
C CYS A 601 -3.88 -28.16 -13.20
N GLU A 602 -4.18 -27.44 -14.29
CA GLU A 602 -3.31 -27.26 -15.44
C GLU A 602 -3.11 -25.76 -15.68
N PRO A 603 -1.97 -25.33 -16.26
CA PRO A 603 -1.77 -23.94 -16.63
C PRO A 603 -2.60 -23.56 -17.88
N SER A 604 -3.00 -22.29 -17.96
CA SER A 604 -3.56 -21.69 -19.16
C SER A 604 -2.50 -21.56 -20.26
N ARG A 605 -2.94 -21.26 -21.49
CA ARG A 605 -2.01 -20.67 -22.46
C ARG A 605 -1.56 -19.28 -21.96
N PRO A 606 -0.33 -18.83 -22.30
CA PRO A 606 0.09 -17.45 -22.02
C PRO A 606 -0.83 -16.43 -22.69
N SER A 607 -0.93 -15.25 -22.11
CA SER A 607 -1.54 -14.07 -22.72
C SER A 607 -0.84 -13.69 -24.03
N SER A 608 -1.44 -12.79 -24.80
CA SER A 608 -0.66 -12.04 -25.79
C SER A 608 0.44 -11.26 -25.10
N GLU A 609 1.56 -11.06 -25.80
CA GLU A 609 2.63 -10.19 -25.33
C GLU A 609 2.13 -8.76 -25.20
N VAL A 610 2.39 -8.14 -24.04
CA VAL A 610 2.15 -6.72 -23.80
C VAL A 610 3.49 -6.01 -23.71
N LYS A 611 3.73 -5.06 -24.62
CA LYS A 611 4.92 -4.22 -24.59
C LYS A 611 4.68 -3.06 -23.64
N VAL A 612 5.55 -2.92 -22.65
CA VAL A 612 5.55 -1.80 -21.72
C VAL A 612 5.89 -0.55 -22.48
N SER A 613 5.00 0.43 -22.41
CA SER A 613 5.17 1.72 -23.06
C SER A 613 5.95 2.67 -22.15
N GLU A 614 6.54 3.72 -22.74
CA GLU A 614 6.91 4.89 -21.95
C GLU A 614 5.68 5.39 -21.19
N PRO A 615 5.85 6.06 -20.03
CA PRO A 615 4.72 6.56 -19.25
C PRO A 615 3.77 7.33 -20.17
N GLN A 616 2.56 6.81 -20.37
CA GLN A 616 1.51 7.63 -20.92
C GLN A 616 1.13 8.56 -19.78
N ALA A 617 1.03 9.86 -20.09
CA ALA A 617 0.67 10.86 -19.11
C ALA A 617 -0.59 10.36 -18.37
N TRP A 618 -0.45 10.19 -17.06
CA TRP A 618 -1.53 9.88 -16.13
C TRP A 618 -2.03 11.21 -15.55
N PRO A 619 -3.19 11.29 -14.88
CA PRO A 619 -3.87 12.57 -14.64
C PRO A 619 -3.08 13.71 -13.96
N LEU A 620 -1.95 13.43 -13.27
CA LEU A 620 -1.03 14.47 -12.76
C LEU A 620 0.29 14.62 -13.51
N GLY A 621 0.51 13.82 -14.56
CA GLY A 621 1.58 14.08 -15.51
C GLY A 621 1.47 15.48 -16.13
N PRO A 622 2.52 15.94 -16.82
CA PRO A 622 2.63 17.31 -17.31
C PRO A 622 1.58 17.71 -18.37
N GLY A 623 0.72 16.79 -18.82
CA GLY A 623 -0.23 17.00 -19.92
C GLY A 623 0.45 17.10 -21.29
N GLN A 624 -0.36 17.27 -22.34
CA GLN A 624 0.13 17.37 -23.72
C GLN A 624 0.37 18.82 -24.18
N HIS A 625 -0.06 19.80 -23.38
CA HIS A 625 -0.02 21.22 -23.68
C HIS A 625 0.56 21.99 -22.51
N GLY A 626 1.01 23.23 -22.76
CA GLY A 626 1.16 24.20 -21.68
C GLY A 626 -0.18 24.78 -21.25
N ALA A 627 -0.24 25.41 -20.08
CA ALA A 627 -1.39 26.13 -19.56
C ALA A 627 -1.27 27.63 -19.84
N GLY A 628 -2.03 28.12 -20.81
CA GLY A 628 -2.18 29.56 -21.05
C GLY A 628 -3.29 30.15 -20.17
N SER A 629 -3.12 31.38 -19.71
CA SER A 629 -4.09 32.12 -18.90
C SER A 629 -4.44 33.49 -19.51
N VAL A 630 -5.67 33.95 -19.31
CA VAL A 630 -6.08 35.33 -19.63
C VAL A 630 -7.25 35.77 -18.75
N THR A 631 -7.13 36.96 -18.15
CA THR A 631 -8.26 37.62 -17.45
C THR A 631 -9.06 38.45 -18.44
N VAL A 632 -10.39 38.33 -18.37
CA VAL A 632 -11.35 39.12 -19.15
C VAL A 632 -12.26 39.89 -18.20
N THR A 633 -12.71 41.09 -18.60
CA THR A 633 -13.54 41.98 -17.78
C THR A 633 -14.82 42.40 -18.50
N ASP A 634 -15.12 41.76 -19.62
CA ASP A 634 -16.18 42.12 -20.53
C ASP A 634 -17.24 41.01 -20.72
N VAL A 635 -17.35 40.08 -19.76
CA VAL A 635 -18.38 39.03 -19.78
C VAL A 635 -19.76 39.70 -19.56
N PRO A 636 -20.70 39.59 -20.51
CA PRO A 636 -22.04 40.15 -20.35
C PRO A 636 -22.76 39.53 -19.15
N ILE A 637 -23.57 40.32 -18.44
CA ILE A 637 -24.45 39.81 -17.38
C ILE A 637 -25.87 39.86 -17.92
N SER A 638 -26.49 38.70 -18.08
CA SER A 638 -27.83 38.56 -18.64
C SER A 638 -28.90 39.26 -17.79
N ASP A 639 -29.94 39.77 -18.44
CA ASP A 639 -31.14 40.30 -17.78
C ASP A 639 -31.92 39.22 -17.02
N ARG A 640 -31.54 37.94 -17.20
CA ARG A 640 -32.05 36.81 -16.41
C ARG A 640 -31.53 36.79 -14.98
N VAL A 641 -30.41 37.47 -14.69
CA VAL A 641 -29.97 37.69 -13.31
C VAL A 641 -30.94 38.69 -12.65
N GLN A 642 -31.78 38.19 -11.74
CA GLN A 642 -32.83 38.95 -11.06
C GLN A 642 -32.36 39.58 -9.75
N TRP A 643 -31.16 39.24 -9.28
CA TRP A 643 -30.59 39.82 -8.08
C TRP A 643 -30.49 41.34 -8.17
N GLN A 644 -30.84 42.01 -7.06
CA GLN A 644 -30.84 43.46 -6.94
C GLN A 644 -29.71 43.92 -6.01
N GLU A 645 -29.08 45.03 -6.37
CA GLU A 645 -28.07 45.67 -5.54
C GLU A 645 -28.62 46.03 -4.16
N GLY A 646 -27.76 45.91 -3.16
CA GLY A 646 -28.19 46.13 -1.78
C GLY A 646 -27.03 46.21 -0.82
N GLN A 647 -27.38 46.58 0.41
CA GLN A 647 -26.45 46.65 1.52
C GLN A 647 -26.88 45.65 2.58
N THR A 648 -25.95 44.81 3.04
CA THR A 648 -26.17 43.89 4.17
C THR A 648 -25.15 44.23 5.24
N ASN A 649 -25.58 44.46 6.48
CA ASN A 649 -24.71 44.80 7.63
C ASN A 649 -23.59 45.81 7.31
N GLY A 650 -23.88 46.85 6.52
CA GLY A 650 -22.91 47.89 6.15
C GLY A 650 -22.06 47.61 4.91
N VAL A 651 -22.05 46.38 4.37
CA VAL A 651 -21.34 46.00 3.14
C VAL A 651 -22.24 46.15 1.92
N SER A 652 -21.79 46.92 0.94
CA SER A 652 -22.50 47.12 -0.33
C SER A 652 -22.11 46.05 -1.34
N PHE A 653 -23.10 45.40 -1.92
CA PHE A 653 -22.95 44.52 -3.07
C PHE A 653 -23.49 45.27 -4.29
N VAL A 654 -22.64 45.46 -5.31
CA VAL A 654 -22.95 46.23 -6.51
C VAL A 654 -22.85 45.30 -7.71
N ARG A 655 -23.84 45.35 -8.61
CA ARG A 655 -23.83 44.58 -9.84
C ARG A 655 -22.85 45.26 -10.80
N PRO A 656 -21.78 44.59 -11.23
CA PRO A 656 -20.85 45.22 -12.17
C PRO A 656 -21.52 45.39 -13.54
N ALA A 657 -21.08 46.38 -14.33
CA ALA A 657 -21.65 46.61 -15.66
C ALA A 657 -21.38 45.44 -16.62
N LYS A 658 -20.23 44.79 -16.45
CA LYS A 658 -19.82 43.52 -17.07
C LYS A 658 -19.04 42.72 -16.04
N ASN A 659 -19.10 41.41 -16.12
CA ASN A 659 -18.44 40.53 -15.17
C ASN A 659 -16.97 40.28 -15.56
N ALA A 660 -16.14 40.03 -14.56
CA ALA A 660 -14.79 39.52 -14.76
C ALA A 660 -14.78 37.99 -14.81
N ALA A 661 -13.78 37.42 -15.49
CA ALA A 661 -13.50 35.99 -15.47
C ALA A 661 -12.02 35.70 -15.76
N MET A 662 -11.53 34.59 -15.22
CA MET A 662 -10.23 34.01 -15.56
C MET A 662 -10.44 32.87 -16.54
N ILE A 663 -9.68 32.84 -17.63
CA ILE A 663 -9.73 31.76 -18.62
C ILE A 663 -8.38 31.06 -18.67
N PHE A 664 -8.38 29.74 -18.45
CA PHE A 664 -7.25 28.86 -18.73
C PHE A 664 -7.51 28.08 -20.00
N TYR A 665 -6.48 27.85 -20.82
CA TYR A 665 -6.64 27.17 -22.10
C TYR A 665 -5.37 26.42 -22.51
N PRO A 666 -5.49 25.37 -23.34
CA PRO A 666 -4.34 24.64 -23.85
C PRO A 666 -3.48 25.57 -24.71
N ALA A 667 -2.20 25.69 -24.38
CA ALA A 667 -1.27 26.64 -24.99
C ALA A 667 0.03 25.97 -25.44
N THR A 668 0.80 26.70 -26.25
CA THR A 668 2.12 26.23 -26.71
C THR A 668 3.16 26.17 -25.59
N ALA A 669 2.94 26.90 -24.49
CA ALA A 669 3.74 26.91 -23.27
C ALA A 669 2.92 27.48 -22.11
N ASP A 670 3.33 27.20 -20.87
CA ASP A 670 2.74 27.79 -19.67
C ASP A 670 2.92 29.32 -19.67
N GLY A 671 1.89 30.05 -19.21
CA GLY A 671 1.99 31.47 -18.88
C GLY A 671 0.88 32.35 -19.45
N ASP A 672 0.92 33.61 -19.04
CA ASP A 672 -0.10 34.59 -19.42
C ASP A 672 -0.07 34.92 -20.91
N ALA A 673 -1.26 34.94 -21.49
CA ALA A 673 -1.53 35.34 -22.85
C ALA A 673 -0.73 34.58 -23.93
N THR A 674 -0.21 33.39 -23.65
CA THR A 674 0.51 32.54 -24.62
C THR A 674 -0.39 32.09 -25.78
N PRO A 675 0.15 31.76 -26.97
CA PRO A 675 -0.64 31.27 -28.09
C PRO A 675 -1.40 29.98 -27.75
N VAL A 676 -2.65 29.87 -28.22
CA VAL A 676 -3.46 28.64 -28.09
C VAL A 676 -2.77 27.49 -28.82
N ALA A 677 -2.73 26.31 -28.21
CA ALA A 677 -2.14 25.11 -28.79
C ALA A 677 -2.89 24.67 -30.06
N SER A 678 -2.16 24.06 -30.99
CA SER A 678 -2.77 23.31 -32.09
C SER A 678 -3.47 22.06 -31.55
N GLY A 679 -4.53 21.60 -32.23
CA GLY A 679 -5.25 20.37 -31.86
C GLY A 679 -6.69 20.58 -31.40
N GLY A 680 -7.17 21.83 -31.36
CA GLY A 680 -8.56 22.15 -31.11
C GLY A 680 -9.51 21.73 -32.25
N PRO A 681 -10.83 21.90 -32.07
CA PRO A 681 -11.47 22.61 -30.97
C PRO A 681 -11.44 21.84 -29.65
N PHE A 682 -11.22 22.55 -28.55
CA PHE A 682 -11.08 21.98 -27.20
C PHE A 682 -12.42 22.04 -26.43
N PRO A 683 -12.76 21.01 -25.64
CA PRO A 683 -13.89 21.04 -24.71
C PRO A 683 -13.78 22.18 -23.70
N VAL A 684 -14.93 22.75 -23.33
CA VAL A 684 -15.03 23.84 -22.36
C VAL A 684 -15.52 23.34 -21.01
N VAL A 685 -14.96 23.86 -19.92
CA VAL A 685 -15.46 23.66 -18.56
C VAL A 685 -15.69 25.01 -17.88
N VAL A 686 -16.90 25.28 -17.40
CA VAL A 686 -17.13 26.45 -16.53
C VAL A 686 -16.85 26.07 -15.08
N TYR A 687 -16.14 26.92 -14.33
CA TYR A 687 -15.81 26.70 -12.92
C TYR A 687 -16.48 27.77 -12.06
N GLY A 688 -17.40 27.36 -11.18
CA GLY A 688 -17.99 28.23 -10.16
C GLY A 688 -17.24 28.11 -8.84
N HIS A 689 -16.64 29.20 -8.39
CA HIS A 689 -15.88 29.28 -7.14
C HIS A 689 -16.80 29.28 -5.90
N ALA A 690 -16.28 28.92 -4.73
CA ALA A 690 -17.06 28.89 -3.49
C ALA A 690 -17.56 30.27 -3.06
N LYS A 691 -18.64 30.26 -2.27
CA LYS A 691 -19.16 31.45 -1.63
C LYS A 691 -18.34 31.77 -0.38
N ARG A 692 -17.58 32.86 -0.43
CA ARG A 692 -16.87 33.44 0.71
C ARG A 692 -17.54 34.75 1.11
N PHE A 693 -17.73 34.98 2.40
CA PHE A 693 -18.31 36.22 2.89
C PHE A 693 -17.21 37.26 3.12
N PRO A 694 -17.43 38.54 2.74
CA PRO A 694 -16.56 39.63 3.18
C PRO A 694 -16.47 39.66 4.71
N GLN A 695 -15.26 39.84 5.26
CA GLN A 695 -15.01 39.81 6.71
C GLN A 695 -15.92 40.75 7.52
N ALA A 696 -16.32 41.89 6.92
CA ALA A 696 -17.23 42.84 7.55
C ALA A 696 -18.65 42.29 7.81
N LEU A 697 -19.07 41.21 7.11
CA LEU A 697 -20.35 40.54 7.34
C LEU A 697 -20.29 39.46 8.41
N LEU A 698 -19.20 38.69 8.44
CA LEU A 698 -19.01 37.56 9.34
C LEU A 698 -17.61 37.65 9.97
N PRO A 699 -17.47 38.37 11.11
CA PRO A 699 -16.19 38.51 11.79
C PRO A 699 -15.59 37.18 12.26
N ASP A 700 -16.45 36.18 12.50
CA ASP A 700 -16.08 34.83 12.92
C ASP A 700 -15.60 33.95 11.74
N GLU A 701 -15.82 34.36 10.48
CA GLU A 701 -15.26 33.72 9.27
C GLU A 701 -14.03 34.48 8.75
N ALA A 702 -13.17 34.92 9.67
CA ALA A 702 -11.96 35.67 9.29
C ALA A 702 -10.99 34.80 8.46
N PRO A 703 -10.29 35.39 7.47
CA PRO A 703 -9.25 34.69 6.75
C PRO A 703 -8.09 34.30 7.68
N CYS A 704 -7.44 33.18 7.39
CA CYS A 704 -6.23 32.78 8.11
C CYS A 704 -5.11 33.82 7.93
N PRO A 705 -4.15 33.95 8.87
CA PRO A 705 -3.02 34.87 8.71
C PRO A 705 -2.29 34.65 7.38
N GLY A 706 -2.24 35.70 6.54
CA GLY A 706 -1.61 35.65 5.22
C GLY A 706 -2.56 35.38 4.05
N ALA A 707 -3.78 34.89 4.29
CA ALA A 707 -4.79 34.70 3.26
C ALA A 707 -5.41 36.04 2.84
N PRO A 708 -5.76 36.22 1.54
CA PRO A 708 -6.34 37.47 1.05
C PRO A 708 -7.74 37.69 1.63
N ALA A 709 -7.99 38.87 2.20
CA ALA A 709 -9.30 39.24 2.75
C ALA A 709 -10.32 39.68 1.69
N ASP A 710 -9.83 40.12 0.52
CA ASP A 710 -10.68 40.55 -0.59
C ASP A 710 -11.25 39.34 -1.34
N THR A 711 -12.58 39.26 -1.39
CA THR A 711 -13.31 38.17 -2.06
C THR A 711 -13.52 38.43 -3.55
N ALA A 712 -13.29 39.67 -4.03
CA ALA A 712 -13.53 40.05 -5.44
C ALA A 712 -12.62 39.33 -6.44
N HIS A 713 -11.54 38.72 -5.95
CA HIS A 713 -10.55 38.01 -6.73
C HIS A 713 -10.56 36.49 -6.50
N ASP A 714 -11.59 35.93 -5.86
CA ASP A 714 -11.66 34.49 -5.59
C ASP A 714 -11.68 33.64 -6.86
N TYR A 715 -12.21 34.17 -7.97
CA TYR A 715 -12.17 33.50 -9.27
C TYR A 715 -10.75 33.33 -9.85
N GLU A 716 -9.76 34.05 -9.30
CA GLU A 716 -8.33 33.97 -9.69
C GLU A 716 -7.55 33.00 -8.79
N ARG A 717 -8.20 32.36 -7.81
CA ARG A 717 -7.56 31.55 -6.76
C ARG A 717 -7.82 30.05 -6.92
N VAL A 718 -8.02 29.59 -8.15
CA VAL A 718 -8.28 28.17 -8.48
C VAL A 718 -7.36 27.69 -9.62
N THR A 719 -6.21 28.34 -9.76
CA THR A 719 -5.27 28.19 -10.86
C THR A 719 -4.64 26.81 -10.95
N GLY A 720 -4.42 26.11 -9.83
CA GLY A 720 -3.93 24.71 -9.85
C GLY A 720 -4.82 23.82 -10.71
N ILE A 721 -6.10 23.72 -10.32
CA ILE A 721 -7.12 22.94 -11.02
C ILE A 721 -7.28 23.39 -12.49
N LEU A 722 -7.43 24.70 -12.73
CA LEU A 722 -7.71 25.20 -14.08
C LEU A 722 -6.50 25.05 -15.01
N SER A 723 -5.28 25.25 -14.50
CA SER A 723 -4.05 25.08 -15.28
C SER A 723 -3.84 23.61 -15.64
N GLN A 724 -4.11 22.68 -14.71
CA GLN A 724 -3.99 21.26 -14.99
C GLN A 724 -4.99 20.82 -16.06
N LEU A 725 -6.25 21.25 -15.96
CA LEU A 725 -7.23 21.02 -17.03
C LEU A 725 -6.76 21.59 -18.39
N ALA A 726 -6.15 22.77 -18.42
CA ALA A 726 -5.59 23.34 -19.64
C ALA A 726 -4.45 22.49 -20.24
N ARG A 727 -3.52 21.99 -19.42
CA ARG A 727 -2.45 21.06 -19.88
C ARG A 727 -3.02 19.78 -20.50
N TRP A 728 -4.23 19.41 -20.10
CA TRP A 728 -4.97 18.24 -20.56
C TRP A 728 -5.99 18.51 -21.68
N GLY A 729 -5.95 19.70 -22.28
CA GLY A 729 -6.75 19.98 -23.47
C GLY A 729 -8.15 20.52 -23.18
N PHE A 730 -8.37 21.18 -22.04
CA PHE A 730 -9.63 21.85 -21.70
C PHE A 730 -9.49 23.37 -21.67
N ILE A 731 -10.47 24.08 -22.24
CA ILE A 731 -10.64 25.52 -22.00
C ILE A 731 -11.50 25.68 -20.76
N SER A 732 -10.97 26.28 -19.70
CA SER A 732 -11.72 26.52 -18.47
C SER A 732 -12.00 28.00 -18.27
N ILE A 733 -13.22 28.36 -17.85
CA ILE A 733 -13.61 29.75 -17.54
C ILE A 733 -14.21 29.85 -16.14
N ALA A 734 -13.62 30.70 -15.29
CA ALA A 734 -14.07 30.97 -13.93
C ALA A 734 -14.54 32.43 -13.80
N PRO A 735 -15.86 32.71 -13.79
CA PRO A 735 -16.38 34.06 -13.59
C PRO A 735 -16.30 34.50 -12.12
N ASP A 736 -16.23 35.81 -11.90
CA ASP A 736 -16.41 36.41 -10.58
C ASP A 736 -17.87 36.24 -10.10
N LEU A 737 -18.04 35.62 -8.94
CA LEU A 737 -19.32 35.39 -8.27
C LEU A 737 -19.39 36.12 -6.92
N SER A 738 -18.37 36.88 -6.55
CA SER A 738 -18.27 37.57 -5.25
C SER A 738 -19.39 38.61 -5.04
N TRP A 739 -19.84 39.27 -6.10
CA TRP A 739 -20.95 40.23 -6.01
C TRP A 739 -22.31 39.56 -5.83
N LEU A 740 -22.40 38.23 -5.95
CA LEU A 740 -23.60 37.43 -5.75
C LEU A 740 -23.70 36.77 -4.36
N THR A 741 -22.86 37.15 -3.37
CA THR A 741 -22.86 36.52 -2.03
C THR A 741 -24.26 36.46 -1.39
N THR A 742 -25.11 37.45 -1.63
CA THR A 742 -26.48 37.52 -1.08
C THR A 742 -27.57 37.04 -2.06
N ALA A 743 -27.20 36.62 -3.26
CA ALA A 743 -28.11 36.19 -4.31
C ALA A 743 -28.61 34.75 -4.15
N GLY A 744 -29.69 34.43 -4.83
CA GLY A 744 -30.19 33.07 -4.96
C GLY A 744 -29.32 32.24 -5.91
N VAL A 745 -29.26 30.93 -5.68
CA VAL A 745 -28.44 29.99 -6.49
C VAL A 745 -28.83 30.00 -7.98
N SER A 746 -30.05 30.38 -8.32
CA SER A 746 -30.48 30.56 -9.72
C SER A 746 -29.71 31.66 -10.45
N ASP A 747 -29.35 32.75 -9.76
CA ASP A 747 -28.55 33.85 -10.32
C ASP A 747 -27.09 33.41 -10.51
N TRP A 748 -26.54 32.66 -9.55
CA TRP A 748 -25.21 32.02 -9.68
C TRP A 748 -25.16 31.14 -10.92
N ALA A 749 -26.15 30.24 -11.08
CA ALA A 749 -26.26 29.37 -12.24
C ALA A 749 -26.46 30.14 -13.55
N GLN A 750 -27.04 31.35 -13.51
CA GLN A 750 -27.16 32.19 -14.70
C GLN A 750 -25.81 32.84 -15.07
N VAL A 751 -25.02 33.31 -14.11
CA VAL A 751 -23.69 33.85 -14.40
C VAL A 751 -22.73 32.77 -14.93
N LEU A 752 -22.84 31.52 -14.46
CA LEU A 752 -22.11 30.40 -15.06
C LEU A 752 -22.53 30.15 -16.53
N GLN A 753 -23.82 30.29 -16.85
CA GLN A 753 -24.30 30.21 -18.24
C GLN A 753 -23.76 31.38 -19.08
N ASP A 754 -23.77 32.60 -18.54
CA ASP A 754 -23.27 33.79 -19.24
C ASP A 754 -21.78 33.65 -19.58
N ALA A 755 -20.99 33.00 -18.72
CA ALA A 755 -19.58 32.67 -18.99
C ALA A 755 -19.41 31.64 -20.12
N LEU A 756 -20.26 30.60 -20.17
CA LEU A 756 -20.28 29.65 -21.28
C LEU A 756 -20.68 30.31 -22.60
N ASP A 757 -21.70 31.17 -22.58
CA ASP A 757 -22.16 31.92 -23.74
C ASP A 757 -21.07 32.88 -24.24
N TYR A 758 -20.34 33.52 -23.32
CA TYR A 758 -19.21 34.37 -23.64
C TYR A 758 -18.11 33.63 -24.40
N ILE A 759 -17.60 32.51 -23.88
CA ILE A 759 -16.52 31.78 -24.55
C ILE A 759 -16.99 31.15 -25.87
N ALA A 760 -18.26 30.72 -25.95
CA ALA A 760 -18.87 30.26 -27.19
C ALA A 760 -18.94 31.37 -28.25
N ALA A 761 -19.28 32.61 -27.87
CA ALA A 761 -19.26 33.76 -28.78
C ALA A 761 -17.84 34.07 -29.28
N ARG A 762 -16.83 33.94 -28.42
CA ARG A 762 -15.41 34.11 -28.79
C ARG A 762 -14.89 33.07 -29.77
N ASN A 763 -15.58 31.95 -29.93
CA ASN A 763 -15.29 30.97 -30.98
C ASN A 763 -15.65 31.50 -32.38
N GLY A 764 -16.73 32.27 -32.49
CA GLY A 764 -17.24 32.80 -33.76
C GLY A 764 -16.60 34.12 -34.21
N ASP A 765 -15.91 34.82 -33.31
CA ASP A 765 -15.25 36.10 -33.58
C ASP A 765 -13.86 35.88 -34.19
N SER A 766 -13.65 36.28 -35.45
CA SER A 766 -12.37 36.14 -36.15
C SER A 766 -11.22 36.96 -35.55
N SER A 767 -11.52 37.95 -34.70
CA SER A 767 -10.51 38.73 -33.97
C SER A 767 -10.12 38.11 -32.63
N SER A 768 -10.89 37.11 -32.17
CA SER A 768 -10.63 36.39 -30.92
C SER A 768 -9.54 35.35 -31.10
N ARG A 769 -8.67 35.21 -30.09
CA ARG A 769 -7.70 34.10 -30.02
C ARG A 769 -8.34 32.72 -29.95
N PHE A 770 -9.60 32.66 -29.53
CA PHE A 770 -10.38 31.43 -29.44
C PHE A 770 -11.14 31.12 -30.73
N HIS A 771 -10.91 31.86 -31.81
CA HIS A 771 -11.60 31.64 -33.08
C HIS A 771 -11.39 30.20 -33.59
N ASN A 772 -12.49 29.46 -33.76
CA ASN A 772 -12.53 28.04 -34.11
C ASN A 772 -11.75 27.10 -33.15
N GLN A 773 -11.48 27.53 -31.91
CA GLN A 773 -10.76 26.73 -30.90
C GLN A 773 -11.67 26.11 -29.85
N VAL A 774 -12.97 26.44 -29.82
CA VAL A 774 -13.88 26.09 -28.74
C VAL A 774 -14.90 25.06 -29.20
N MET A 775 -15.02 23.94 -28.47
CA MET A 775 -16.09 22.97 -28.65
C MET A 775 -17.32 23.40 -27.84
N THR A 776 -18.31 23.96 -28.51
CA THR A 776 -19.48 24.59 -27.87
C THR A 776 -20.66 23.64 -27.63
N SER A 777 -20.61 22.41 -28.14
CA SER A 777 -21.74 21.48 -28.17
C SER A 777 -22.00 20.72 -26.86
N ALA A 778 -20.99 20.62 -25.99
CA ALA A 778 -21.04 19.75 -24.81
C ALA A 778 -20.13 20.26 -23.67
N PRO A 779 -20.34 21.47 -23.12
CA PRO A 779 -19.52 21.98 -22.03
C PRO A 779 -19.65 21.13 -20.75
N GLY A 780 -18.58 21.08 -19.96
CA GLY A 780 -18.61 20.61 -18.57
C GLY A 780 -18.89 21.76 -17.58
N ALA A 781 -19.25 21.40 -16.36
CA ALA A 781 -19.37 22.35 -15.25
C ALA A 781 -18.71 21.81 -13.99
N ILE A 782 -17.92 22.66 -13.33
CA ILE A 782 -17.39 22.45 -11.99
C ILE A 782 -18.06 23.47 -11.06
N GLY A 783 -18.46 23.03 -9.87
CA GLY A 783 -18.98 23.94 -8.85
C GLY A 783 -18.47 23.58 -7.46
N HIS A 784 -17.90 24.56 -6.76
CA HIS A 784 -17.44 24.42 -5.38
C HIS A 784 -18.46 25.02 -4.39
N SER A 785 -18.81 24.30 -3.32
CA SER A 785 -19.69 24.82 -2.26
C SER A 785 -21.05 25.24 -2.81
N THR A 786 -21.47 26.49 -2.58
CA THR A 786 -22.73 27.05 -3.15
C THR A 786 -22.76 26.97 -4.68
N SER A 787 -21.61 27.13 -5.35
CA SER A 787 -21.52 26.93 -6.80
C SER A 787 -21.70 25.48 -7.23
N GLY A 788 -21.49 24.51 -6.35
CA GLY A 788 -21.84 23.10 -6.61
C GLY A 788 -23.35 22.92 -6.81
N TYR A 789 -24.16 23.61 -6.01
CA TYR A 789 -25.60 23.67 -6.22
C TYR A 789 -25.94 24.44 -7.51
N ALA A 790 -25.25 25.55 -7.79
CA ALA A 790 -25.45 26.33 -9.01
C ALA A 790 -25.13 25.54 -10.30
N ALA A 791 -24.00 24.84 -10.35
CA ALA A 791 -23.59 23.99 -11.47
C ALA A 791 -24.59 22.85 -11.71
N SER A 792 -25.11 22.27 -10.63
CA SER A 792 -26.18 21.26 -10.70
C SER A 792 -27.47 21.83 -11.27
N GLN A 793 -27.89 23.03 -10.85
CA GLN A 793 -29.07 23.70 -11.40
C GLN A 793 -28.88 24.06 -12.86
N LEU A 794 -27.71 24.60 -13.24
CA LEU A 794 -27.36 24.89 -14.62
C LEU A 794 -27.54 23.65 -15.51
N ALA A 795 -26.99 22.51 -15.08
CA ALA A 795 -27.02 21.28 -15.83
C ALA A 795 -28.41 20.61 -15.91
N THR A 796 -29.36 21.01 -15.07
CA THR A 796 -30.73 20.44 -15.04
C THR A 796 -31.77 21.36 -15.68
N ARG A 797 -31.38 22.56 -16.12
CA ARG A 797 -32.28 23.46 -16.88
C ARG A 797 -32.76 22.80 -18.18
N PRO A 798 -34.03 22.99 -18.57
CA PRO A 798 -34.51 22.57 -19.88
C PRO A 798 -33.64 23.17 -21.01
N GLY A 799 -33.11 22.32 -21.88
CA GLY A 799 -32.24 22.74 -22.99
C GLY A 799 -30.79 23.06 -22.60
N ALA A 800 -30.35 22.79 -21.36
CA ALA A 800 -28.95 22.97 -20.97
C ALA A 800 -28.01 22.10 -21.81
N ALA A 801 -26.93 22.71 -22.33
CA ALA A 801 -25.92 22.03 -23.13
C ALA A 801 -24.88 21.28 -22.27
N VAL A 802 -24.90 21.45 -20.94
CA VAL A 802 -23.89 20.85 -20.05
C VAL A 802 -23.94 19.32 -20.14
N ALA A 803 -22.80 18.70 -20.43
CA ALA A 803 -22.67 17.28 -20.70
C ALA A 803 -22.15 16.47 -19.50
N ALA A 804 -21.36 17.08 -18.62
CA ALA A 804 -20.82 16.44 -17.43
C ALA A 804 -20.66 17.46 -16.28
N VAL A 805 -20.89 17.03 -15.04
CA VAL A 805 -20.84 17.90 -13.86
C VAL A 805 -19.92 17.30 -12.80
N ALA A 806 -19.01 18.11 -12.26
CA ALA A 806 -18.19 17.76 -11.11
C ALA A 806 -18.43 18.75 -9.97
N LEU A 807 -18.66 18.25 -8.76
CA LEU A 807 -19.01 19.05 -7.59
C LEU A 807 -17.92 18.90 -6.53
N ILE A 808 -17.33 20.01 -6.12
CA ILE A 808 -16.34 20.02 -5.05
C ILE A 808 -17.04 20.50 -3.79
N ALA A 809 -17.05 19.70 -2.72
CA ALA A 809 -17.63 20.07 -1.43
C ALA A 809 -19.00 20.82 -1.57
N PRO A 810 -19.98 20.32 -2.35
CA PRO A 810 -21.16 21.09 -2.70
C PRO A 810 -22.05 21.37 -1.48
N ALA A 811 -22.60 22.58 -1.40
CA ALA A 811 -23.44 23.03 -0.29
C ALA A 811 -24.86 23.40 -0.74
N ALA A 812 -25.87 22.87 -0.04
CA ALA A 812 -27.28 23.21 -0.22
C ALA A 812 -28.09 23.00 1.07
N GLY A 813 -29.30 23.56 1.13
CA GLY A 813 -30.28 23.19 2.15
C GLY A 813 -30.81 21.77 1.89
N SER A 814 -30.91 20.95 2.93
CA SER A 814 -31.22 19.50 2.82
C SER A 814 -32.59 19.14 2.21
N SER A 815 -33.52 20.10 2.06
CA SER A 815 -34.86 19.88 1.49
C SER A 815 -34.98 20.12 -0.02
N THR A 816 -33.89 20.41 -0.76
CA THR A 816 -33.98 20.95 -2.14
C THR A 816 -33.23 20.17 -3.23
N LEU A 817 -32.84 18.91 -3.00
CA LEU A 817 -31.97 18.14 -3.93
C LEU A 817 -32.67 17.19 -4.91
N ASN A 818 -34.00 17.01 -4.83
CA ASN A 818 -34.74 16.03 -5.64
C ASN A 818 -34.59 16.21 -7.17
N PHE A 819 -34.26 17.42 -7.64
CA PHE A 819 -34.07 17.70 -9.06
C PHE A 819 -32.81 17.04 -9.63
N LEU A 820 -31.84 16.62 -8.79
CA LEU A 820 -30.60 15.95 -9.23
C LEU A 820 -30.86 14.61 -9.93
N ALA A 821 -31.99 13.96 -9.64
CA ALA A 821 -32.42 12.77 -10.38
C ALA A 821 -32.62 13.06 -11.88
N ASN A 822 -32.95 14.30 -12.25
CA ASN A 822 -33.14 14.73 -13.64
C ASN A 822 -31.82 15.03 -14.37
N LEU A 823 -30.66 14.89 -13.69
CA LEU A 823 -29.36 15.04 -14.33
C LEU A 823 -29.06 13.87 -15.28
N SER A 824 -29.53 12.66 -14.94
CA SER A 824 -29.38 11.47 -15.78
C SER A 824 -29.99 11.69 -17.18
N PRO A 825 -29.31 11.28 -18.27
CA PRO A 825 -28.13 10.41 -18.31
C PRO A 825 -26.77 11.11 -18.18
N ARG A 826 -26.71 12.41 -17.81
CA ARG A 826 -25.44 13.15 -17.69
C ARG A 826 -24.65 12.67 -16.46
N PRO A 827 -23.35 12.38 -16.61
CA PRO A 827 -22.51 11.94 -15.50
C PRO A 827 -22.29 13.03 -14.44
N LEU A 828 -22.31 12.60 -13.18
CA LEU A 828 -21.99 13.41 -12.01
C LEU A 828 -20.75 12.86 -11.28
N MET A 829 -19.79 13.72 -10.96
CA MET A 829 -18.75 13.46 -9.98
C MET A 829 -18.97 14.34 -8.74
N VAL A 830 -18.78 13.80 -7.55
CA VAL A 830 -18.85 14.54 -6.29
C VAL A 830 -17.58 14.27 -5.48
N PHE A 831 -16.93 15.33 -5.00
CA PHE A 831 -15.85 15.24 -4.03
C PHE A 831 -16.39 15.45 -2.61
N GLU A 832 -15.98 14.58 -1.70
CA GLU A 832 -16.33 14.63 -0.29
C GLU A 832 -15.06 14.70 0.55
N GLY A 833 -14.92 15.76 1.34
CA GLY A 833 -13.82 15.90 2.29
C GLY A 833 -14.17 15.31 3.65
N GLY A 834 -13.26 14.51 4.22
CA GLY A 834 -13.48 13.87 5.53
C GLY A 834 -13.65 14.85 6.69
N GLU A 835 -13.07 16.05 6.59
CA GLU A 835 -13.20 17.12 7.58
C GLU A 835 -14.30 18.14 7.21
N ASP A 836 -14.94 18.02 6.05
CA ASP A 836 -16.05 18.90 5.64
C ASP A 836 -17.38 18.47 6.31
N VAL A 837 -17.46 18.64 7.63
CA VAL A 837 -18.58 18.18 8.49
C VAL A 837 -19.62 19.27 8.81
N GLY A 838 -19.71 20.32 7.98
CA GLY A 838 -20.58 21.48 8.20
C GLY A 838 -22.10 21.20 8.14
N PRO A 839 -22.94 22.16 8.59
CA PRO A 839 -24.40 21.98 8.66
C PRO A 839 -25.14 22.12 7.31
N TYR A 840 -24.46 22.51 6.22
CA TYR A 840 -25.07 22.88 4.95
C TYR A 840 -24.99 21.77 3.88
N GLY A 841 -25.64 20.63 4.15
CA GLY A 841 -25.73 19.50 3.20
C GLY A 841 -24.39 18.79 3.01
N ARG A 842 -24.39 17.46 3.09
CA ARG A 842 -23.14 16.68 2.94
C ARG A 842 -22.94 16.35 1.46
N SER A 843 -21.70 16.28 0.97
CA SER A 843 -21.40 15.80 -0.39
C SER A 843 -22.11 14.48 -0.71
N GLY A 844 -22.19 13.56 0.27
CA GLY A 844 -22.98 12.34 0.17
C GLY A 844 -24.47 12.53 -0.14
N ASP A 845 -25.10 13.63 0.26
CA ASP A 845 -26.51 13.93 -0.05
C ASP A 845 -26.72 14.25 -1.54
N PHE A 846 -25.79 15.00 -2.15
CA PHE A 846 -25.80 15.26 -3.59
C PHE A 846 -25.61 13.97 -4.38
N TYR A 847 -24.62 13.15 -3.99
CA TYR A 847 -24.40 11.85 -4.61
C TYR A 847 -25.59 10.91 -4.43
N GLY A 848 -26.20 10.87 -3.25
CA GLY A 848 -27.38 10.06 -2.94
C GLY A 848 -28.62 10.45 -3.77
N ALA A 849 -28.85 11.75 -3.97
CA ALA A 849 -30.00 12.27 -4.70
C ALA A 849 -29.88 12.13 -6.24
N ALA A 850 -28.68 12.01 -6.79
CA ALA A 850 -28.45 11.85 -8.23
C ALA A 850 -28.73 10.41 -8.72
N ALA A 851 -29.22 10.29 -9.96
CA ALA A 851 -29.32 9.01 -10.65
C ALA A 851 -28.01 8.70 -11.42
N PRO A 852 -27.67 7.42 -11.66
CA PRO A 852 -26.52 7.03 -12.48
C PRO A 852 -26.51 7.65 -13.90
N PRO A 853 -25.32 7.81 -14.53
CA PRO A 853 -24.00 7.44 -14.03
C PRO A 853 -23.42 8.45 -13.01
N LYS A 854 -22.86 7.97 -11.91
CA LYS A 854 -22.32 8.84 -10.85
C LYS A 854 -21.08 8.29 -10.14
N VAL A 855 -20.18 9.18 -9.76
CA VAL A 855 -18.93 8.88 -9.04
C VAL A 855 -18.84 9.74 -7.78
N LEU A 856 -18.48 9.13 -6.65
CA LEU A 856 -18.12 9.80 -5.41
C LEU A 856 -16.64 9.57 -5.15
N VAL A 857 -15.87 10.65 -5.01
CA VAL A 857 -14.46 10.65 -4.60
C VAL A 857 -14.40 11.16 -3.17
N SER A 858 -14.29 10.24 -2.21
CA SER A 858 -14.14 10.62 -0.81
C SER A 858 -12.65 10.75 -0.47
N ILE A 859 -12.27 11.91 0.06
CA ILE A 859 -10.90 12.32 0.38
C ILE A 859 -10.79 12.46 1.91
N PRO A 860 -10.27 11.44 2.60
CA PRO A 860 -9.96 11.54 4.02
C PRO A 860 -9.09 12.76 4.34
N GLY A 861 -9.46 13.49 5.39
CA GLY A 861 -8.66 14.63 5.85
C GLY A 861 -8.81 15.93 5.07
N ALA A 862 -9.52 15.94 3.94
CA ALA A 862 -9.79 17.18 3.20
C ALA A 862 -10.87 18.03 3.90
N ASN A 863 -10.67 19.34 3.91
CA ASN A 863 -11.63 20.32 4.46
C ASN A 863 -12.36 21.07 3.34
N HIS A 864 -13.21 22.04 3.69
CA HIS A 864 -14.11 22.68 2.73
C HIS A 864 -13.37 23.55 1.71
N PHE A 865 -12.40 24.35 2.15
CA PHE A 865 -11.69 25.34 1.31
C PHE A 865 -10.30 24.88 0.82
N GLY A 866 -9.88 23.64 1.09
CA GLY A 866 -8.58 23.13 0.68
C GLY A 866 -8.34 22.99 -0.82
N TYR A 867 -9.29 23.39 -1.66
CA TYR A 867 -9.21 23.35 -3.13
C TYR A 867 -8.82 24.67 -3.79
N TYR A 868 -8.54 25.71 -2.98
CA TYR A 868 -8.15 27.05 -3.43
C TYR A 868 -6.66 27.34 -3.27
N ASP A 869 -6.14 28.25 -4.10
CA ASP A 869 -4.79 28.80 -3.97
C ASP A 869 -4.80 29.92 -2.92
N ASP A 870 -3.97 29.79 -1.88
CA ASP A 870 -3.74 30.79 -0.83
C ASP A 870 -4.99 31.24 -0.04
N VAL A 871 -6.15 30.61 -0.22
CA VAL A 871 -7.37 30.90 0.56
C VAL A 871 -7.50 29.92 1.72
N CYS A 872 -7.74 30.47 2.91
CA CYS A 872 -8.03 29.72 4.13
C CYS A 872 -8.97 30.54 5.01
N VAL A 873 -9.96 29.89 5.60
CA VAL A 873 -10.98 30.50 6.48
C VAL A 873 -10.88 29.87 7.87
N LEU A 874 -10.79 30.67 8.94
CA LEU A 874 -10.57 30.17 10.30
C LEU A 874 -11.73 29.31 10.85
N SER A 875 -12.94 29.51 10.33
CA SER A 875 -14.12 28.73 10.68
C SER A 875 -14.25 27.42 9.90
N ASP A 876 -13.39 27.19 8.90
CA ASP A 876 -13.31 25.90 8.23
C ASP A 876 -12.69 24.87 9.16
N ASN A 877 -13.11 23.61 9.04
CA ASN A 877 -12.50 22.55 9.81
C ASN A 877 -11.03 22.39 9.41
N THR A 878 -10.19 22.03 10.36
CA THR A 878 -8.76 21.86 10.11
C THR A 878 -8.55 20.60 9.29
N ALA A 879 -8.06 20.73 8.05
CA ALA A 879 -7.66 19.59 7.24
C ALA A 879 -6.52 18.80 7.88
N THR A 880 -6.50 17.49 7.66
CA THR A 880 -5.39 16.60 8.06
C THR A 880 -4.45 16.27 6.92
N ILE A 881 -4.75 16.72 5.69
CA ILE A 881 -3.87 16.66 4.51
C ILE A 881 -3.64 18.07 3.95
N SER A 882 -2.50 18.30 3.28
CA SER A 882 -2.13 19.64 2.83
C SER A 882 -3.10 20.19 1.77
N GLN A 883 -3.20 21.52 1.66
CA GLN A 883 -3.99 22.17 0.61
C GLN A 883 -3.50 21.74 -0.79
N ALA A 884 -2.18 21.67 -0.99
CA ALA A 884 -1.60 21.20 -2.24
C ALA A 884 -2.04 19.76 -2.58
N ASP A 885 -2.11 18.87 -1.59
CA ASP A 885 -2.57 17.49 -1.82
C ASP A 885 -4.06 17.42 -2.12
N GLN A 886 -4.89 18.21 -1.42
CA GLN A 886 -6.33 18.30 -1.71
C GLN A 886 -6.58 18.77 -3.16
N GLN A 887 -5.85 19.80 -3.60
CA GLN A 887 -5.89 20.30 -4.97
C GLN A 887 -5.40 19.27 -5.97
N ARG A 888 -4.26 18.63 -5.70
CA ARG A 888 -3.67 17.59 -6.54
C ARG A 888 -4.62 16.40 -6.72
N ILE A 889 -5.33 15.98 -5.66
CA ILE A 889 -6.35 14.94 -5.78
C ILE A 889 -7.51 15.40 -6.65
N ALA A 890 -8.03 16.60 -6.41
CA ALA A 890 -9.11 17.16 -7.23
C ALA A 890 -8.69 17.27 -8.70
N GLU A 891 -7.50 17.80 -8.98
CA GLU A 891 -6.89 17.88 -10.31
C GLU A 891 -6.91 16.53 -11.03
N ALA A 892 -6.38 15.49 -10.39
CA ALA A 892 -6.28 14.18 -11.00
C ALA A 892 -7.64 13.59 -11.38
N TYR A 893 -8.59 13.60 -10.45
CA TYR A 893 -9.91 13.02 -10.69
C TYR A 893 -10.77 13.88 -11.62
N LEU A 894 -10.63 15.21 -11.58
CA LEU A 894 -11.29 16.11 -12.53
C LEU A 894 -10.75 15.90 -13.95
N VAL A 895 -9.43 15.75 -14.11
CA VAL A 895 -8.81 15.44 -15.40
C VAL A 895 -9.31 14.08 -15.90
N ALA A 896 -9.20 13.02 -15.08
CA ALA A 896 -9.69 11.69 -15.46
C ALA A 896 -11.18 11.72 -15.87
N PHE A 897 -12.01 12.41 -15.07
CA PHE A 897 -13.43 12.56 -15.32
C PHE A 897 -13.72 13.28 -16.63
N PHE A 898 -13.20 14.49 -16.84
CA PHE A 898 -13.52 15.23 -18.06
C PHE A 898 -12.86 14.64 -19.29
N ARG A 899 -11.68 14.02 -19.19
CA ARG A 899 -11.08 13.26 -20.29
C ARG A 899 -11.97 12.09 -20.69
N ARG A 900 -12.49 11.34 -19.70
CA ARG A 900 -13.42 10.26 -19.98
C ARG A 900 -14.72 10.75 -20.62
N ARG A 901 -15.35 11.77 -20.03
CA ARG A 901 -16.74 12.17 -20.35
C ARG A 901 -16.85 13.15 -21.52
N LEU A 902 -15.84 14.00 -21.76
CA LEU A 902 -15.86 15.02 -22.83
C LEU A 902 -14.90 14.69 -23.99
N GLN A 903 -13.82 13.95 -23.75
CA GLN A 903 -12.87 13.55 -24.81
C GLN A 903 -12.98 12.07 -25.19
N GLY A 904 -13.69 11.25 -24.41
CA GLY A 904 -13.89 9.82 -24.69
C GLY A 904 -12.72 8.91 -24.31
N ALA A 905 -11.76 9.38 -23.50
CA ALA A 905 -10.58 8.63 -23.07
C ALA A 905 -10.99 7.42 -22.19
N VAL A 906 -11.07 6.23 -22.78
CA VAL A 906 -11.57 5.00 -22.13
C VAL A 906 -10.65 4.51 -21.01
N GLU A 907 -9.35 4.79 -21.12
CA GLU A 907 -8.31 4.42 -20.16
C GLU A 907 -8.50 5.06 -18.78
N GLU A 908 -9.24 6.17 -18.71
CA GLU A 908 -9.48 6.90 -17.47
C GLU A 908 -10.57 6.25 -16.61
N GLU A 909 -11.39 5.36 -17.17
CA GLU A 909 -12.49 4.71 -16.43
C GLU A 909 -11.95 3.88 -15.26
N ASP A 910 -10.76 3.27 -15.39
CA ASP A 910 -10.16 2.49 -14.31
C ASP A 910 -9.88 3.33 -13.05
N TYR A 911 -9.56 4.63 -13.21
CA TYR A 911 -9.41 5.56 -12.08
C TYR A 911 -10.76 5.93 -11.47
N LEU A 912 -11.79 6.09 -12.32
CA LEU A 912 -13.14 6.50 -11.93
C LEU A 912 -13.98 5.37 -11.32
N ASP A 913 -13.59 4.13 -11.56
CA ASP A 913 -14.22 2.94 -10.99
C ASP A 913 -13.48 2.43 -9.74
N GLY A 914 -12.32 3.03 -9.42
CA GLY A 914 -11.47 2.66 -8.28
C GLY A 914 -10.63 1.39 -8.50
N VAL A 915 -10.50 0.93 -9.75
CA VAL A 915 -9.75 -0.30 -10.08
C VAL A 915 -8.26 -0.04 -10.19
N ARG A 916 -7.87 1.09 -10.80
CA ARG A 916 -6.51 1.58 -10.82
C ARG A 916 -6.42 2.80 -9.91
N PRO A 917 -5.56 2.81 -8.90
CA PRO A 917 -5.32 4.02 -8.15
C PRO A 917 -4.51 5.00 -9.02
N ILE A 918 -4.73 6.31 -8.84
CA ILE A 918 -3.93 7.31 -9.55
C ILE A 918 -2.55 7.34 -8.89
N GLU A 919 -1.50 7.16 -9.71
CA GLU A 919 -0.11 7.21 -9.26
C GLU A 919 0.19 8.47 -8.41
N GLU A 920 1.06 8.34 -7.42
CA GLU A 920 1.38 9.41 -6.46
C GLU A 920 0.22 9.90 -5.56
N LEU A 921 -1.01 9.40 -5.76
CA LEU A 921 -2.18 9.70 -4.93
C LEU A 921 -2.67 8.51 -4.11
N GLU A 922 -2.08 7.32 -4.32
CA GLU A 922 -2.57 6.09 -3.71
C GLU A 922 -2.45 6.10 -2.18
N GLY A 923 -1.74 7.09 -1.61
CA GLY A 923 -1.52 7.26 -0.18
C GLY A 923 -2.67 7.95 0.55
N PHE A 924 -3.52 8.71 -0.13
CA PHE A 924 -4.48 9.57 0.58
C PHE A 924 -5.74 8.84 1.06
N GLY A 925 -5.77 7.50 1.01
CA GLY A 925 -6.93 6.70 1.44
C GLY A 925 -8.19 7.00 0.62
N ILE A 926 -8.01 7.50 -0.62
CA ILE A 926 -9.10 7.95 -1.48
C ILE A 926 -9.96 6.75 -1.84
N THR A 927 -11.26 6.85 -1.55
CA THR A 927 -12.22 5.83 -1.97
C THR A 927 -13.06 6.35 -3.13
N VAL A 928 -13.14 5.56 -4.18
CA VAL A 928 -13.96 5.88 -5.36
C VAL A 928 -15.18 4.96 -5.36
N THR A 929 -16.37 5.55 -5.23
CA THR A 929 -17.65 4.81 -5.31
C THR A 929 -18.37 5.18 -6.59
N HIS A 930 -18.60 4.20 -7.47
CA HIS A 930 -19.28 4.40 -8.76
C HIS A 930 -20.61 3.62 -8.80
N MET A 931 -21.60 4.16 -9.53
CA MET A 931 -22.90 3.53 -9.81
C MET A 931 -23.40 3.82 -11.21
#